data_AF-E6N5J1-F1
#
_entry.id   AF-E6N5J1-F1
#
_cell.length_a   1.000
_cell.length_b   1.000
_cell.length_c   1.000
_cell.angle_alpha   90.00
_cell.angle_beta   90.00
_cell.angle_gamma   90.00
#
_symmetry.space_group_name_H-M   'P 1'
#
loop_
_entity.id
_entity.type
_entity.pdbx_description
1 polymer ?
#
loop_
_entity_poly.entity_id
_entity_poly.type
_entity_poly.pdbx_seq_one_letter_code
_entity_poly.pdbx_strand_id
1 'polypeptide(L)'
;MKLTLIPREKPSPGVRIILPIIATGLALLTSSIYVALAGADIVDVYYYLITWPLANPSEIFVTATPLTLLAFSILIAFRARFWNIGAHGQFIIGGLMSAWLGVVLGSVPQYLLIPLMFTCSWLAGSAVALISWWLKTKKGQDEVLTTILIWSAILLINAGLLTGPLRSPYTTYPQSQEISINAKLPVLIPDTRLHAGVIAPFIIMLLLWFLMSRTTFGVKVTAVTNPRAAILEGIDVSRVYFWVCFLSGGIAGLAGAIELMGILFYMTPFVGPNYGLVALAIAMLGNLDVIGATIASLFFSIIINGANAMAWSTGVPSFLADLIQAQTLVFFIVLSRLVGFRLRIFKQKEYKIKHNKTPLKLDYSQQPKLRTFNVSRKLRLRIIFFILFLAVLYSLEVFPQSNETQFVRSVLTSVLALTITITTPITLASVGETLSEKGGSLNLGILGIMISGAAWGFMGAYFFNDIFVGILLAIAVGALLGLLLAFLIVTLGAQQHIAGIAVTFFSMNLAYFFHRILIGSPLVEPKVPLIPVLRIPLLESIPVVGVIFKQNIFVYFGIFIIPLIIYLVFTKTRWGLVITAVGENPKSADALGVRVHFTRYLAIMFGGILMALGGSFYSLVDIRAFNLNVGGEWSWIALALVVLGNWKVQWVWVATLLFGLLNAVQTWLVTVVVQIPYQFFQAIPYVLTIGAGAFLGKRVRPPKALLTPYRREGN
;
A
#
# COMPACT_ATOMS: atom_id res chain seq x y z
N MET A 1 7.96 -34.13 30.79
CA MET A 1 7.50 -32.74 30.96
C MET A 1 7.44 -32.12 29.58
N LYS A 2 6.31 -31.51 29.18
CA LYS A 2 6.23 -30.79 27.91
C LYS A 2 6.13 -29.30 28.23
N LEU A 3 7.09 -28.51 27.75
CA LEU A 3 7.00 -27.05 27.76
C LEU A 3 5.91 -26.66 26.77
N THR A 4 4.85 -26.01 27.26
CA THR A 4 3.74 -25.54 26.42
C THR A 4 3.50 -24.05 26.68
N LEU A 5 3.32 -23.30 25.59
CA LEU A 5 3.09 -21.86 25.61
C LEU A 5 1.58 -21.59 25.74
N ILE A 6 1.12 -21.12 26.90
CA ILE A 6 -0.29 -20.77 27.09
C ILE A 6 -0.47 -19.27 26.77
N PRO A 7 -1.46 -18.86 25.97
CA PRO A 7 -1.74 -17.45 25.71
C PRO A 7 -2.10 -16.68 27.00
N ARG A 8 -1.50 -15.51 27.21
CA ARG A 8 -1.88 -14.54 28.24
C ARG A 8 -3.11 -13.76 27.78
N GLU A 9 -4.11 -13.60 28.64
CA GLU A 9 -5.33 -12.86 28.32
C GLU A 9 -5.07 -11.36 28.08
N LYS A 10 -4.16 -10.73 28.86
CA LYS A 10 -3.64 -9.38 28.60
C LYS A 10 -2.20 -9.23 29.15
N PRO A 11 -1.22 -8.71 28.37
CA PRO A 11 0.07 -8.31 28.93
C PRO A 11 -0.12 -7.14 29.90
N SER A 12 0.65 -7.12 30.99
CA SER A 12 0.59 -6.04 32.00
C SER A 12 0.93 -4.68 31.38
N PRO A 13 0.38 -3.58 31.91
CA PRO A 13 0.62 -2.24 31.36
C PRO A 13 2.11 -1.90 31.20
N GLY A 14 2.95 -2.24 32.19
CA GLY A 14 4.40 -2.00 32.13
C GLY A 14 5.09 -2.74 30.97
N VAL A 15 4.69 -3.98 30.69
CA VAL A 15 5.27 -4.74 29.57
C VAL A 15 4.88 -4.13 28.22
N ARG A 16 3.69 -3.53 28.10
CA ARG A 16 3.27 -2.84 26.86
C ARG A 16 4.13 -1.60 26.56
N ILE A 17 4.62 -0.92 27.59
CA ILE A 17 5.49 0.27 27.45
C ILE A 17 6.93 -0.15 27.16
N ILE A 18 7.42 -1.20 27.83
CA ILE A 18 8.80 -1.68 27.68
C ILE A 18 9.01 -2.33 26.30
N LEU A 19 7.99 -2.95 25.72
CA LEU A 19 8.09 -3.68 24.45
C LEU A 19 8.60 -2.84 23.27
N PRO A 20 8.01 -1.67 22.93
CA PRO A 20 8.55 -0.78 21.90
C PRO A 20 9.99 -0.33 22.17
N ILE A 21 10.36 -0.11 23.44
CA ILE A 21 11.70 0.33 23.83
C ILE A 21 12.73 -0.79 23.55
N ILE A 22 12.43 -2.03 23.93
CA ILE A 22 13.28 -3.19 23.61
C ILE A 22 13.35 -3.39 22.09
N ALA A 23 12.23 -3.28 21.38
CA ALA A 23 12.20 -3.39 19.92
C ALA A 23 13.10 -2.34 19.25
N THR A 24 13.06 -1.10 19.74
CA THR A 24 13.91 0.01 19.29
C THR A 24 15.39 -0.26 19.58
N GLY A 25 15.71 -0.72 20.79
CA GLY A 25 17.07 -1.09 21.16
C GLY A 25 17.63 -2.20 20.28
N LEU A 26 16.83 -3.24 20.00
CA LEU A 26 17.23 -4.29 19.06
C LEU A 26 17.41 -3.75 17.63
N ALA A 27 16.52 -2.87 17.17
CA ALA A 27 16.62 -2.25 15.85
C ALA A 27 17.91 -1.43 15.70
N LEU A 28 18.26 -0.61 16.69
CA LEU A 28 19.53 0.12 16.72
C LEU A 28 20.71 -0.86 16.71
N LEU A 29 20.71 -1.89 17.56
CA LEU A 29 21.79 -2.87 17.59
C LEU A 29 21.97 -3.59 16.24
N THR A 30 20.88 -4.02 15.60
CA THR A 30 20.96 -4.71 14.30
C THR A 30 21.26 -3.76 13.14
N SER A 31 20.90 -2.49 13.25
CA SER A 31 21.21 -1.47 12.24
C SER A 31 22.71 -1.15 12.18
N SER A 32 23.47 -1.47 13.23
CA SER A 32 24.93 -1.31 13.25
C SER A 32 25.62 -2.14 12.16
N ILE A 33 25.01 -3.25 11.72
CA ILE A 33 25.50 -4.05 10.59
C ILE A 33 25.50 -3.20 9.31
N TYR A 34 24.45 -2.41 9.09
CA TYR A 34 24.33 -1.56 7.91
C TYR A 34 25.33 -0.41 7.95
N VAL A 35 25.57 0.15 9.13
CA VAL A 35 26.60 1.19 9.34
C VAL A 35 27.99 0.65 9.03
N ALA A 36 28.32 -0.55 9.54
CA ALA A 36 29.59 -1.21 9.25
C ALA A 36 29.76 -1.50 7.75
N LEU A 37 28.69 -1.96 7.07
CA LEU A 37 28.70 -2.17 5.61
C LEU A 37 28.85 -0.88 4.81
N ALA A 38 28.42 0.26 5.35
CA ALA A 38 28.63 1.57 4.75
C ALA A 38 30.06 2.12 4.96
N GLY A 39 30.88 1.47 5.79
CA GLY A 39 32.25 1.90 6.08
C GLY A 39 32.36 3.08 7.06
N ALA A 40 31.30 3.40 7.81
CA ALA A 40 31.29 4.49 8.78
C ALA A 40 31.52 4.00 10.22
N ASP A 41 32.01 4.89 11.08
CA ASP A 41 32.12 4.61 12.52
C ASP A 41 30.75 4.53 13.19
N ILE A 42 30.52 3.45 13.93
CA ILE A 42 29.21 3.14 14.55
C ILE A 42 28.88 4.14 15.67
N VAL A 43 29.88 4.57 16.43
CA VAL A 43 29.69 5.47 17.56
C VAL A 43 29.32 6.86 17.04
N ASP A 44 30.05 7.37 16.04
CA ASP A 44 29.77 8.67 15.44
C ASP A 44 28.37 8.71 14.81
N VAL A 45 27.99 7.67 14.08
CA VAL A 45 26.66 7.57 13.46
C VAL A 45 25.55 7.69 14.51
N TYR A 46 25.63 6.92 15.61
CA TYR A 46 24.60 7.01 16.65
C TYR A 46 24.70 8.28 17.50
N TYR A 47 25.89 8.83 17.67
CA TYR A 47 26.09 10.11 18.34
C TYR A 47 25.33 11.22 17.61
N TYR A 48 25.55 11.39 16.30
CA TYR A 48 24.84 12.41 15.52
C TYR A 48 23.35 12.11 15.37
N LEU A 49 22.98 10.83 15.24
CA LEU A 49 21.58 10.41 15.15
C LEU A 49 20.77 10.83 16.38
N ILE A 50 21.35 10.79 17.58
CA ILE A 50 20.64 11.05 18.83
C ILE A 50 20.83 12.49 19.32
N THR A 51 22.06 13.03 19.26
CA THR A 51 22.36 14.31 19.92
C THR A 51 21.82 15.51 19.15
N TRP A 52 21.86 15.50 17.82
CA TRP A 52 21.36 16.60 17.00
C TRP A 52 19.87 16.93 17.23
N PRO A 53 18.94 15.96 17.18
CA PRO A 53 17.53 16.25 17.43
C PRO A 53 17.27 16.69 18.87
N LEU A 54 18.04 16.17 19.85
CA LEU A 54 17.92 16.60 21.25
C LEU A 54 18.44 18.01 21.49
N ALA A 55 19.46 18.45 20.74
CA ALA A 55 19.92 19.83 20.74
C ALA A 55 18.94 20.80 20.05
N ASN A 56 18.08 20.28 19.14
CA ASN A 56 17.11 21.05 18.38
C ASN A 56 15.66 20.54 18.62
N PRO A 57 15.14 20.64 19.86
CA PRO A 57 13.86 20.02 20.21
C PRO A 57 12.66 20.60 19.45
N SER A 58 12.76 21.83 18.95
CA SER A 58 11.75 22.45 18.08
C SER A 58 11.47 21.61 16.83
N GLU A 59 12.52 21.10 16.17
CA GLU A 59 12.39 20.27 14.97
C GLU A 59 11.71 18.93 15.24
N ILE A 60 11.84 18.38 16.47
CA ILE A 60 11.12 17.15 16.85
C ILE A 60 9.61 17.41 16.81
N PHE A 61 9.15 18.53 17.37
CA PHE A 61 7.71 18.82 17.39
C PHE A 61 7.17 19.19 16.02
N VAL A 62 7.95 19.93 15.22
CA VAL A 62 7.60 20.29 13.84
C VAL A 62 7.38 19.03 13.00
N THR A 63 8.38 18.14 12.94
CA THR A 63 8.30 16.91 12.13
C THR A 63 7.28 15.92 12.70
N ALA A 64 7.12 15.83 14.03
CA ALA A 64 6.12 14.95 14.64
C ALA A 64 4.67 15.39 14.39
N THR A 65 4.41 16.69 14.18
CA THR A 65 3.04 17.25 14.06
C THR A 65 2.20 16.60 12.95
N PRO A 66 2.61 16.63 11.66
CA PRO A 66 1.84 16.01 10.59
C PRO A 66 1.76 14.48 10.75
N LEU A 67 2.84 13.84 11.22
CA LEU A 67 2.90 12.39 11.43
C LEU A 67 1.94 11.92 12.53
N THR A 68 1.83 12.68 13.62
CA THR A 68 0.92 12.38 14.74
C THR A 68 -0.54 12.50 14.30
N LEU A 69 -0.89 13.57 13.59
CA LEU A 69 -2.25 13.77 13.08
C LEU A 69 -2.63 12.70 12.05
N LEU A 70 -1.73 12.37 11.12
CA LEU A 70 -1.96 11.26 10.20
C LEU A 70 -2.10 9.91 10.95
N ALA A 71 -1.31 9.66 11.99
CA ALA A 71 -1.44 8.46 12.81
C ALA A 71 -2.80 8.42 13.53
N PHE A 72 -3.31 9.56 14.00
CA PHE A 72 -4.65 9.71 14.59
C PHE A 72 -5.76 9.46 13.58
N SER A 73 -5.62 9.98 12.36
CA SER A 73 -6.52 9.68 11.25
C SER A 73 -6.60 8.18 11.00
N ILE A 74 -5.46 7.49 10.93
CA ILE A 74 -5.40 6.05 10.67
C ILE A 74 -5.97 5.24 11.85
N LEU A 75 -5.58 5.57 13.09
CA LEU A 75 -5.95 4.76 14.26
C LEU A 75 -7.46 4.76 14.51
N ILE A 76 -8.16 5.88 14.32
CA ILE A 76 -9.61 5.93 14.55
C ILE A 76 -10.37 5.07 13.53
N ALA A 77 -9.92 5.08 12.28
CA ALA A 77 -10.46 4.23 11.22
C ALA A 77 -10.22 2.75 11.52
N PHE A 78 -8.99 2.40 11.88
CA PHE A 78 -8.58 1.02 12.12
C PHE A 78 -9.24 0.41 13.35
N ARG A 79 -9.49 1.20 14.40
CA ARG A 79 -10.27 0.76 15.58
C ARG A 79 -11.69 0.30 15.20
N ALA A 80 -12.28 0.86 14.14
CA ALA A 80 -13.59 0.46 13.63
C ALA A 80 -13.53 -0.72 12.62
N ARG A 81 -12.35 -1.30 12.35
CA ARG A 81 -12.13 -2.21 11.19
C ARG A 81 -12.49 -1.56 9.85
N PHE A 82 -12.28 -0.25 9.73
CA PHE A 82 -12.34 0.47 8.46
C PHE A 82 -10.91 0.84 8.06
N TRP A 83 -10.39 0.23 7.01
CA TRP A 83 -8.99 0.40 6.61
C TRP A 83 -8.80 1.66 5.73
N ASN A 84 -8.65 2.82 6.36
CA ASN A 84 -8.33 4.06 5.66
C ASN A 84 -6.83 4.16 5.31
N ILE A 85 -6.40 3.47 4.26
CA ILE A 85 -5.01 3.53 3.77
C ILE A 85 -4.78 4.83 2.95
N GLY A 86 -5.85 5.43 2.43
CA GLY A 86 -5.83 6.67 1.65
C GLY A 86 -5.72 7.96 2.47
N ALA A 87 -5.30 7.90 3.74
CA ALA A 87 -5.11 9.07 4.60
C ALA A 87 -4.12 10.08 3.99
N HIS A 88 -3.10 9.61 3.27
CA HIS A 88 -2.15 10.49 2.56
C HIS A 88 -2.83 11.31 1.45
N GLY A 89 -3.76 10.71 0.68
CA GLY A 89 -4.55 11.45 -0.31
C GLY A 89 -5.44 12.53 0.34
N GLN A 90 -6.03 12.22 1.50
CA GLN A 90 -6.81 13.18 2.28
C GLN A 90 -5.95 14.34 2.79
N PHE A 91 -4.71 14.04 3.17
CA PHE A 91 -3.68 15.03 3.53
C PHE A 91 -3.29 15.93 2.35
N ILE A 92 -3.04 15.37 1.15
CA ILE A 92 -2.75 16.16 -0.04
C ILE A 92 -3.90 17.13 -0.36
N ILE A 93 -5.16 16.66 -0.31
CA ILE A 93 -6.33 17.50 -0.55
C ILE A 93 -6.47 18.61 0.49
N GLY A 94 -6.16 18.32 1.76
CA GLY A 94 -6.11 19.33 2.81
C GLY A 94 -5.07 20.42 2.57
N GLY A 95 -3.87 20.04 2.15
CA GLY A 95 -2.82 20.98 1.74
C GLY A 95 -3.20 21.80 0.51
N LEU A 96 -3.79 21.16 -0.52
CA LEU A 96 -4.28 21.82 -1.73
C LEU A 96 -5.36 22.87 -1.42
N MET A 97 -6.32 22.52 -0.56
CA MET A 97 -7.37 23.44 -0.12
C MET A 97 -6.77 24.66 0.59
N SER A 98 -5.75 24.44 1.44
CA SER A 98 -5.03 25.53 2.10
C SER A 98 -4.18 26.37 1.13
N ALA A 99 -3.51 25.76 0.14
CA ALA A 99 -2.80 26.52 -0.89
C ALA A 99 -3.74 27.43 -1.67
N TRP A 100 -4.86 26.88 -2.12
CA TRP A 100 -5.83 27.61 -2.92
C TRP A 100 -6.46 28.76 -2.11
N LEU A 101 -6.97 28.48 -0.90
CA LEU A 101 -7.57 29.51 -0.05
C LEU A 101 -6.55 30.55 0.45
N GLY A 102 -5.31 30.13 0.76
CA GLY A 102 -4.26 31.02 1.25
C GLY A 102 -3.78 32.04 0.22
N VAL A 103 -3.97 31.73 -1.07
CA VAL A 103 -3.74 32.65 -2.19
C VAL A 103 -4.97 33.50 -2.46
N VAL A 104 -6.15 32.87 -2.63
CA VAL A 104 -7.39 33.57 -3.02
C VAL A 104 -7.89 34.54 -1.95
N LEU A 105 -7.82 34.15 -0.68
CA LEU A 105 -8.32 34.92 0.46
C LEU A 105 -7.20 35.64 1.22
N GLY A 106 -6.07 35.93 0.57
CA GLY A 106 -4.89 36.45 1.26
C GLY A 106 -5.05 37.84 1.90
N SER A 107 -6.06 38.61 1.49
CA SER A 107 -6.42 39.89 2.10
C SER A 107 -7.18 39.76 3.42
N VAL A 108 -7.71 38.57 3.74
CA VAL A 108 -8.48 38.33 4.95
C VAL A 108 -7.54 38.32 6.17
N PRO A 109 -7.93 38.94 7.30
CA PRO A 109 -7.10 38.94 8.51
C PRO A 109 -6.79 37.53 9.02
N GLN A 110 -5.56 37.35 9.52
CA GLN A 110 -5.01 36.05 9.94
C GLN A 110 -5.90 35.29 10.94
N TYR A 111 -6.50 35.99 11.92
CA TYR A 111 -7.35 35.38 12.95
C TYR A 111 -8.64 34.75 12.41
N LEU A 112 -9.12 35.19 11.23
CA LEU A 112 -10.29 34.62 10.56
C LEU A 112 -9.87 33.62 9.50
N LEU A 113 -8.79 33.92 8.78
CA LEU A 113 -8.31 33.10 7.67
C LEU A 113 -7.81 31.72 8.14
N ILE A 114 -7.03 31.65 9.22
CA ILE A 114 -6.49 30.37 9.72
C ILE A 114 -7.61 29.40 10.12
N PRO A 115 -8.60 29.76 10.97
CA PRO A 115 -9.71 28.85 11.30
C PRO A 115 -10.52 28.44 10.07
N LEU A 116 -10.76 29.38 9.14
CA LEU A 116 -11.47 29.07 7.91
C LEU A 116 -10.72 28.02 7.07
N MET A 117 -9.42 28.20 6.88
CA MET A 117 -8.58 27.24 6.15
C MET A 117 -8.57 25.86 6.83
N PHE A 118 -8.43 25.81 8.16
CA PHE A 118 -8.51 24.55 8.90
C PHE A 118 -9.86 23.85 8.73
N THR A 119 -10.98 24.58 8.81
CA THR A 119 -12.32 24.00 8.63
C THR A 119 -12.53 23.50 7.19
N CYS A 120 -12.16 24.28 6.19
CA CYS A 120 -12.27 23.89 4.79
C CYS A 120 -11.39 22.68 4.45
N SER A 121 -10.14 22.65 4.93
CA SER A 121 -9.22 21.52 4.74
C SER A 121 -9.70 20.26 5.47
N TRP A 122 -10.27 20.40 6.67
CA TRP A 122 -10.92 19.29 7.37
C TRP A 122 -12.09 18.73 6.54
N LEU A 123 -13.01 19.59 6.09
CA LEU A 123 -14.17 19.17 5.30
C LEU A 123 -13.76 18.53 3.97
N ALA A 124 -12.73 19.05 3.31
CA ALA A 124 -12.21 18.50 2.07
C ALA A 124 -11.63 17.09 2.27
N GLY A 125 -10.81 16.89 3.31
CA GLY A 125 -10.30 15.58 3.68
C GLY A 125 -11.41 14.60 4.09
N SER A 126 -12.40 15.05 4.87
CA SER A 126 -13.58 14.26 5.23
C SER A 126 -14.38 13.84 3.99
N ALA A 127 -14.60 14.74 3.02
CA ALA A 127 -15.37 14.46 1.81
C ALA A 127 -14.74 13.33 1.01
N VAL A 128 -13.41 13.33 0.86
CA VAL A 128 -12.66 12.25 0.20
C VAL A 128 -12.85 10.91 0.92
N ALA A 129 -12.70 10.89 2.25
CA ALA A 129 -12.90 9.66 3.03
C ALA A 129 -14.34 9.12 2.92
N LEU A 130 -15.32 10.03 2.85
CA LEU A 130 -16.74 9.67 2.73
C LEU A 130 -17.10 9.00 1.40
N ILE A 131 -16.32 9.20 0.33
CA ILE A 131 -16.49 8.45 -0.92
C ILE A 131 -16.30 6.95 -0.66
N SER A 132 -15.24 6.57 0.06
CA SER A 132 -14.98 5.17 0.43
C SER A 132 -16.05 4.60 1.36
N TRP A 133 -16.55 5.40 2.31
CA TRP A 133 -17.70 5.02 3.15
C TRP A 133 -18.93 4.69 2.31
N TRP A 134 -19.28 5.56 1.35
CA TRP A 134 -20.44 5.36 0.48
C TRP A 134 -20.28 4.11 -0.37
N LEU A 135 -19.10 3.90 -0.98
CA LEU A 135 -18.79 2.71 -1.77
C LEU A 135 -18.87 1.42 -0.93
N LYS A 136 -18.34 1.44 0.31
CA LYS A 136 -18.44 0.30 1.22
C LYS A 136 -19.88 -0.02 1.58
N THR A 137 -20.61 0.98 2.08
CA THR A 137 -21.92 0.75 2.70
C THR A 137 -23.06 0.60 1.69
N LYS A 138 -22.97 1.26 0.53
CA LYS A 138 -24.02 1.22 -0.52
C LYS A 138 -23.70 0.29 -1.68
N LYS A 139 -22.41 0.09 -2.00
CA LYS A 139 -21.98 -0.75 -3.14
C LYS A 139 -21.29 -2.04 -2.72
N GLY A 140 -21.01 -2.24 -1.43
CA GLY A 140 -20.34 -3.45 -0.93
C GLY A 140 -18.90 -3.58 -1.44
N GLN A 141 -18.26 -2.46 -1.77
CA GLN A 141 -16.86 -2.41 -2.17
C GLN A 141 -15.95 -2.48 -0.96
N ASP A 142 -14.76 -3.05 -1.14
CA ASP A 142 -13.76 -3.10 -0.09
C ASP A 142 -13.09 -1.73 0.12
N GLU A 143 -12.99 -1.28 1.36
CA GLU A 143 -12.39 0.01 1.69
C GLU A 143 -10.87 0.07 1.48
N VAL A 144 -10.18 -1.08 1.55
CA VAL A 144 -8.74 -1.16 1.26
C VAL A 144 -8.53 -0.75 -0.21
N LEU A 145 -9.32 -1.35 -1.10
CA LEU A 145 -9.32 -1.04 -2.54
C LEU A 145 -9.63 0.43 -2.82
N THR A 146 -10.75 0.93 -2.28
CA THR A 146 -11.24 2.26 -2.65
C THR A 146 -10.36 3.38 -2.11
N THR A 147 -9.87 3.27 -0.88
CA THR A 147 -9.02 4.30 -0.28
C THR A 147 -7.65 4.40 -0.97
N ILE A 148 -7.07 3.26 -1.37
CA ILE A 148 -5.83 3.23 -2.15
C ILE A 148 -6.01 3.87 -3.53
N LEU A 149 -7.03 3.45 -4.30
CA LEU A 149 -7.21 3.98 -5.65
C LEU A 149 -7.54 5.48 -5.65
N ILE A 150 -8.30 5.93 -4.65
CA ILE A 150 -8.61 7.36 -4.49
C ILE A 150 -7.34 8.14 -4.16
N TRP A 151 -6.45 7.61 -3.31
CA TRP A 151 -5.16 8.24 -3.04
C TRP A 151 -4.32 8.39 -4.30
N SER A 152 -4.16 7.33 -5.10
CA SER A 152 -3.40 7.40 -6.37
C SER A 152 -4.01 8.40 -7.35
N ALA A 153 -5.35 8.44 -7.48
CA ALA A 153 -6.03 9.43 -8.30
C ALA A 153 -5.78 10.86 -7.81
N ILE A 154 -5.84 11.09 -6.49
CA ILE A 154 -5.59 12.40 -5.88
C ILE A 154 -4.17 12.88 -6.12
N LEU A 155 -3.17 11.99 -6.00
CA LEU A 155 -1.76 12.33 -6.25
C LEU A 155 -1.58 12.89 -7.67
N LEU A 156 -2.20 12.25 -8.66
CA LEU A 156 -2.13 12.65 -10.07
C LEU A 156 -2.96 13.90 -10.37
N ILE A 157 -4.13 14.04 -9.75
CA ILE A 157 -4.95 15.25 -9.84
C ILE A 157 -4.21 16.45 -9.22
N ASN A 158 -3.55 16.26 -8.07
CA ASN A 158 -2.69 17.25 -7.43
C ASN A 158 -1.58 17.70 -8.39
N ALA A 159 -0.84 16.74 -8.95
CA ALA A 159 0.20 17.04 -9.91
C ALA A 159 -0.32 17.80 -11.14
N GLY A 160 -1.49 17.42 -11.67
CA GLY A 160 -2.15 18.08 -12.80
C GLY A 160 -2.63 19.50 -12.50
N LEU A 161 -3.14 19.73 -11.29
CA LEU A 161 -3.51 21.08 -10.85
C LEU A 161 -2.28 21.99 -10.75
N LEU A 162 -1.17 21.48 -10.20
CA LEU A 162 0.06 22.26 -9.98
C LEU A 162 0.91 22.45 -11.24
N THR A 163 0.67 21.68 -12.31
CA THR A 163 1.24 21.91 -13.64
C THR A 163 0.36 22.79 -14.52
N GLY A 164 -0.94 22.86 -14.24
CA GLY A 164 -1.91 23.67 -14.97
C GLY A 164 -2.54 24.77 -14.11
N PRO A 165 -3.84 24.67 -13.73
CA PRO A 165 -4.59 25.82 -13.19
C PRO A 165 -4.06 26.47 -11.92
N LEU A 166 -3.44 25.69 -11.03
CA LEU A 166 -2.90 26.19 -9.76
C LEU A 166 -1.41 26.50 -9.85
N ARG A 167 -0.78 26.34 -11.01
CA ARG A 167 0.65 26.58 -11.18
C ARG A 167 0.99 28.04 -10.93
N SER A 168 2.07 28.27 -10.18
CA SER A 168 2.62 29.60 -9.99
C SER A 168 3.05 30.22 -11.32
N PRO A 169 2.68 31.48 -11.61
CA PRO A 169 3.15 32.17 -12.81
C PRO A 169 4.64 32.56 -12.73
N TYR A 170 5.24 32.46 -11.54
CA TYR A 170 6.61 32.89 -11.27
C TYR A 170 7.64 31.77 -11.45
N THR A 171 7.22 30.51 -11.57
CA THR A 171 8.14 29.37 -11.60
C THR A 171 7.86 28.39 -12.72
N THR A 172 8.94 27.86 -13.31
CA THR A 172 8.87 26.76 -14.27
C THR A 172 8.62 25.40 -13.61
N TYR A 173 8.93 25.29 -12.32
CA TYR A 173 8.66 24.10 -11.51
C TYR A 173 7.15 23.92 -11.26
N PRO A 174 6.63 22.68 -11.27
CA PRO A 174 5.22 22.41 -10.96
C PRO A 174 4.95 22.63 -9.48
N GLN A 175 4.53 23.83 -9.11
CA GLN A 175 4.16 24.19 -7.74
C GLN A 175 3.09 25.27 -7.73
N SER A 176 2.39 25.39 -6.61
CA SER A 176 1.42 26.46 -6.41
C SER A 176 2.09 27.81 -6.19
N GLN A 177 1.33 28.88 -6.33
CA GLN A 177 1.73 30.16 -5.77
C GLN A 177 1.89 30.04 -4.25
N GLU A 178 2.81 30.83 -3.69
CA GLU A 178 3.01 30.94 -2.25
C GLU A 178 1.80 31.58 -1.59
N ILE A 179 1.38 31.05 -0.44
CA ILE A 179 0.28 31.61 0.33
C ILE A 179 0.65 32.98 0.93
N SER A 180 -0.37 33.82 1.13
CA SER A 180 -0.20 35.13 1.77
C SER A 180 0.36 35.03 3.19
N ILE A 181 0.97 36.11 3.67
CA ILE A 181 1.48 36.21 5.04
C ILE A 181 0.40 35.95 6.11
N ASN A 182 -0.84 36.40 5.85
CA ASN A 182 -2.00 36.18 6.72
C ASN A 182 -2.43 34.70 6.78
N ALA A 183 -2.05 33.89 5.81
CA ALA A 183 -2.33 32.46 5.76
C ALA A 183 -1.24 31.61 6.43
N LYS A 184 -0.07 32.19 6.75
CA LYS A 184 1.02 31.48 7.41
C LYS A 184 0.72 31.32 8.90
N LEU A 185 1.04 30.15 9.45
CA LEU A 185 0.93 29.91 10.89
C LEU A 185 1.98 30.74 11.64
N PRO A 186 1.61 31.38 12.76
CA PRO A 186 2.55 32.17 13.53
C PRO A 186 3.63 31.26 14.15
N VAL A 187 4.88 31.70 14.06
CA VAL A 187 6.02 31.05 14.71
C VAL A 187 5.96 31.34 16.21
N LEU A 188 6.03 30.29 17.03
CA LEU A 188 5.92 30.36 18.50
C LEU A 188 7.23 30.75 19.17
N ILE A 189 8.37 30.29 18.64
CA ILE A 189 9.70 30.60 19.16
C ILE A 189 10.50 31.27 18.04
N PRO A 190 10.96 32.53 18.22
CA PRO A 190 11.80 33.22 17.23
C PRO A 190 13.00 32.37 16.80
N ASP A 191 13.41 32.53 15.54
CA ASP A 191 14.54 31.81 14.92
C ASP A 191 14.40 30.27 14.86
N THR A 192 13.19 29.75 15.07
CA THR A 192 12.86 28.33 14.88
C THR A 192 11.74 28.14 13.87
N ARG A 193 11.58 26.91 13.39
CA ARG A 193 10.42 26.51 12.56
C ARG A 193 9.20 26.13 13.40
N LEU A 194 9.24 26.30 14.73
CA LEU A 194 8.17 25.89 15.63
C LEU A 194 6.95 26.79 15.47
N HIS A 195 5.97 26.35 14.69
CA HIS A 195 4.75 27.09 14.40
C HIS A 195 3.56 26.66 15.28
N ALA A 196 2.53 27.51 15.37
CA ALA A 196 1.34 27.25 16.21
C ALA A 196 0.58 25.95 15.88
N GLY A 197 0.73 25.43 14.66
CA GLY A 197 0.19 24.12 14.27
C GLY A 197 0.63 22.94 15.16
N VAL A 198 1.75 23.05 15.87
CA VAL A 198 2.24 22.04 16.84
C VAL A 198 1.25 21.81 17.99
N ILE A 199 0.38 22.77 18.28
CA ILE A 199 -0.64 22.66 19.33
C ILE A 199 -1.79 21.73 18.90
N ALA A 200 -2.08 21.66 17.60
CA ALA A 200 -3.22 20.91 17.08
C ALA A 200 -3.19 19.40 17.39
N PRO A 201 -2.06 18.66 17.24
CA PRO A 201 -1.97 17.27 17.68
C PRO A 201 -2.38 17.07 19.15
N PHE A 202 -1.98 17.93 20.07
CA PHE A 202 -2.32 17.77 21.49
C PHE A 202 -3.80 18.02 21.76
N ILE A 203 -4.41 19.00 21.09
CA ILE A 203 -5.85 19.25 21.16
C ILE A 203 -6.62 18.04 20.60
N ILE A 204 -6.26 17.57 19.40
CA ILE A 204 -6.91 16.41 18.77
C ILE A 204 -6.69 15.16 19.62
N MET A 205 -5.52 14.99 20.24
CA MET A 205 -5.25 13.89 21.16
C MET A 205 -6.24 13.88 22.32
N LEU A 206 -6.43 15.02 22.99
CA LEU A 206 -7.37 15.14 24.11
C LEU A 206 -8.82 14.88 23.66
N LEU A 207 -9.22 15.44 22.52
CA LEU A 207 -10.56 15.25 21.96
C LEU A 207 -10.82 13.79 21.60
N LEU A 208 -9.87 13.12 20.92
CA LEU A 208 -9.99 11.71 20.57
C LEU A 208 -9.95 10.80 21.79
N TRP A 209 -9.08 11.09 22.75
CA TRP A 209 -9.04 10.36 24.02
C TRP A 209 -10.40 10.46 24.73
N PHE A 210 -10.96 11.66 24.85
CA PHE A 210 -12.27 11.88 25.46
C PHE A 210 -13.37 11.16 24.68
N LEU A 211 -13.44 11.36 23.36
CA LEU A 211 -14.44 10.76 22.50
C LEU A 211 -14.40 9.22 22.57
N MET A 212 -13.22 8.62 22.58
CA MET A 212 -13.06 7.17 22.56
C MET A 212 -13.20 6.51 23.94
N SER A 213 -12.83 7.20 25.01
CA SER A 213 -12.82 6.62 26.37
C SER A 213 -14.02 7.02 27.23
N ARG A 214 -14.64 8.18 26.97
CA ARG A 214 -15.68 8.76 27.81
C ARG A 214 -17.06 8.83 27.15
N THR A 215 -17.20 8.47 25.87
CA THR A 215 -18.49 8.53 25.16
C THR A 215 -18.94 7.19 24.59
N THR A 216 -20.24 7.08 24.29
CA THR A 216 -20.82 5.88 23.65
C THR A 216 -20.29 5.64 22.22
N PHE A 217 -19.68 6.65 21.59
CA PHE A 217 -19.07 6.50 20.28
C PHE A 217 -17.94 5.46 20.29
N GLY A 218 -17.06 5.51 21.30
CA GLY A 218 -15.96 4.52 21.44
C GLY A 218 -16.47 3.08 21.61
N VAL A 219 -17.58 2.91 22.35
CA VAL A 219 -18.24 1.60 22.51
C VAL A 219 -18.82 1.12 21.17
N LYS A 220 -19.50 1.99 20.41
CA LYS A 220 -20.04 1.67 19.09
C LYS A 220 -18.94 1.31 18.08
N VAL A 221 -17.84 2.07 18.06
CA VAL A 221 -16.66 1.77 17.24
C VAL A 221 -16.10 0.37 17.58
N THR A 222 -16.01 0.05 18.87
CA THR A 222 -15.56 -1.27 19.34
C THR A 222 -16.54 -2.38 18.93
N ALA A 223 -17.85 -2.16 19.06
CA ALA A 223 -18.86 -3.14 18.69
C ALA A 223 -18.83 -3.48 17.19
N VAL A 224 -18.62 -2.46 16.33
CA VAL A 224 -18.56 -2.63 14.87
C VAL A 224 -17.36 -3.47 14.41
N THR A 225 -16.39 -3.77 15.28
CA THR A 225 -15.34 -4.75 14.98
C THR A 225 -15.90 -6.15 14.66
N ASN A 226 -17.11 -6.46 15.14
CA ASN A 226 -17.94 -7.57 14.69
C ASN A 226 -19.28 -7.03 14.15
N PRO A 227 -19.35 -6.66 12.86
CA PRO A 227 -20.54 -6.01 12.30
C PRO A 227 -21.82 -6.82 12.46
N ARG A 228 -21.73 -8.17 12.42
CA ARG A 228 -22.90 -9.04 12.58
C ARG A 228 -23.48 -8.95 13.98
N ALA A 229 -22.63 -8.99 15.01
CA ALA A 229 -23.06 -8.82 16.38
C ALA A 229 -23.58 -7.40 16.62
N ALA A 230 -22.89 -6.38 16.10
CA ALA A 230 -23.31 -4.99 16.23
C ALA A 230 -24.72 -4.72 15.66
N ILE A 231 -25.05 -5.32 14.51
CA ILE A 231 -26.39 -5.20 13.89
C ILE A 231 -27.46 -5.86 14.76
N LEU A 232 -27.16 -7.01 15.39
CA LEU A 232 -28.10 -7.68 16.30
C LEU A 232 -28.36 -6.84 17.56
N GLU A 233 -27.36 -6.09 18.02
CA GLU A 233 -27.45 -5.11 19.13
C GLU A 233 -28.08 -3.76 18.69
N GLY A 234 -28.60 -3.67 17.46
CA GLY A 234 -29.26 -2.45 16.95
C GLY A 234 -28.33 -1.30 16.56
N ILE A 235 -27.01 -1.54 16.47
CA ILE A 235 -26.04 -0.51 16.08
C ILE A 235 -26.04 -0.34 14.56
N ASP A 236 -26.32 0.87 14.09
CA ASP A 236 -26.18 1.25 12.68
C ASP A 236 -24.70 1.34 12.28
N VAL A 237 -24.18 0.23 11.74
CA VAL A 237 -22.81 0.10 11.25
C VAL A 237 -22.47 1.17 10.20
N SER A 238 -23.40 1.52 9.32
CA SER A 238 -23.17 2.52 8.26
C SER A 238 -22.96 3.90 8.88
N ARG A 239 -23.76 4.27 9.89
CA ARG A 239 -23.61 5.53 10.60
C ARG A 239 -22.32 5.62 11.42
N VAL A 240 -21.90 4.51 12.03
CA VAL A 240 -20.59 4.48 12.72
C VAL A 240 -19.46 4.68 11.72
N TYR A 241 -19.48 3.97 10.58
CA TYR A 241 -18.47 4.18 9.54
C TYR A 241 -18.47 5.60 8.96
N PHE A 242 -19.63 6.25 8.84
CA PHE A 242 -19.71 7.64 8.39
C PHE A 242 -18.89 8.56 9.31
N TRP A 243 -19.16 8.52 10.62
CA TRP A 243 -18.47 9.37 11.59
C TRP A 243 -16.99 9.05 11.71
N VAL A 244 -16.63 7.78 11.66
CA VAL A 244 -15.24 7.34 11.65
C VAL A 244 -14.51 7.89 10.42
N CYS A 245 -15.10 7.81 9.22
CA CYS A 245 -14.51 8.34 8.00
C CYS A 245 -14.45 9.87 8.00
N PHE A 246 -15.50 10.53 8.50
CA PHE A 246 -15.54 11.98 8.62
C PHE A 246 -14.41 12.50 9.53
N LEU A 247 -14.24 11.91 10.71
CA LEU A 247 -13.16 12.27 11.63
C LEU A 247 -11.78 11.91 11.05
N SER A 248 -11.62 10.70 10.53
CA SER A 248 -10.36 10.22 9.96
C SER A 248 -9.90 11.11 8.80
N GLY A 249 -10.76 11.34 7.81
CA GLY A 249 -10.44 12.20 6.66
C GLY A 249 -10.20 13.65 7.05
N GLY A 250 -10.95 14.16 8.02
CA GLY A 250 -10.79 15.53 8.49
C GLY A 250 -9.47 15.78 9.21
N ILE A 251 -9.04 14.86 10.09
CA ILE A 251 -7.75 14.94 10.76
C ILE A 251 -6.60 14.87 9.74
N ALA A 252 -6.71 13.99 8.73
CA ALA A 252 -5.72 13.92 7.66
C ALA A 252 -5.66 15.22 6.84
N GLY A 253 -6.82 15.78 6.47
CA GLY A 253 -6.88 17.06 5.77
C GLY A 253 -6.29 18.22 6.59
N LEU A 254 -6.54 18.23 7.90
CA LEU A 254 -5.94 19.21 8.82
C LEU A 254 -4.41 19.05 8.91
N ALA A 255 -3.90 17.82 8.92
CA ALA A 255 -2.46 17.57 8.89
C ALA A 255 -1.80 18.18 7.64
N GLY A 256 -2.45 18.07 6.48
CA GLY A 256 -1.97 18.66 5.23
C GLY A 256 -2.02 20.19 5.22
N ALA A 257 -3.06 20.76 5.82
CA ALA A 257 -3.16 22.20 6.03
C ALA A 257 -2.02 22.73 6.90
N ILE A 258 -1.73 22.07 8.02
CA ILE A 258 -0.67 22.47 8.95
C ILE A 258 0.71 22.37 8.30
N GLU A 259 0.98 21.29 7.56
CA GLU A 259 2.24 21.13 6.82
C GLU A 259 2.46 22.28 5.84
N LEU A 260 1.42 22.62 5.08
CA LEU A 260 1.52 23.71 4.12
C LEU A 260 1.62 25.07 4.81
N MET A 261 0.71 25.39 5.73
CA MET A 261 0.64 26.72 6.33
C MET A 261 1.78 27.01 7.30
N GLY A 262 2.43 25.97 7.83
CA GLY A 262 3.51 26.10 8.81
C GLY A 262 4.91 25.98 8.23
N ILE A 263 5.10 25.16 7.20
CA ILE A 263 6.44 24.78 6.73
C ILE A 263 6.65 25.07 5.25
N LEU A 264 5.78 24.58 4.38
CA LEU A 264 6.04 24.63 2.93
C LEU A 264 5.63 25.96 2.31
N PHE A 265 4.53 26.55 2.76
CA PHE A 265 3.88 27.76 2.22
C PHE A 265 3.42 27.70 0.76
N TYR A 266 3.71 26.62 0.04
CA TYR A 266 3.21 26.30 -1.29
C TYR A 266 3.06 24.78 -1.43
N MET A 267 2.22 24.32 -2.37
CA MET A 267 2.10 22.90 -2.69
C MET A 267 3.01 22.49 -3.83
N THR A 268 3.57 21.29 -3.72
CA THR A 268 4.25 20.57 -4.79
C THR A 268 3.56 19.22 -5.07
N PRO A 269 3.82 18.58 -6.22
CA PRO A 269 3.27 17.26 -6.54
C PRO A 269 3.61 16.17 -5.50
N PHE A 270 4.71 16.33 -4.78
CA PHE A 270 5.29 15.30 -3.90
C PHE A 270 5.32 15.70 -2.42
N VAL A 271 4.34 16.48 -1.95
CA VAL A 271 4.27 16.90 -0.54
C VAL A 271 4.20 15.70 0.42
N GLY A 272 5.07 15.71 1.43
CA GLY A 272 5.13 14.70 2.49
C GLY A 272 5.35 13.27 1.97
N PRO A 273 6.43 12.98 1.23
CA PRO A 273 6.64 11.67 0.63
C PRO A 273 6.64 10.59 1.71
N ASN A 274 5.87 9.53 1.48
CA ASN A 274 5.70 8.40 2.42
C ASN A 274 5.11 8.73 3.80
N TYR A 275 4.65 9.96 4.08
CA TYR A 275 4.10 10.31 5.40
C TYR A 275 2.92 9.44 5.82
N GLY A 276 2.04 9.06 4.90
CA GLY A 276 0.91 8.18 5.21
C GLY A 276 1.37 6.77 5.60
N LEU A 277 2.40 6.28 4.93
CA LEU A 277 3.03 5.00 5.25
C LEU A 277 3.73 5.06 6.62
N VAL A 278 4.45 6.15 6.92
CA VAL A 278 5.16 6.34 8.20
C VAL A 278 4.16 6.47 9.35
N ALA A 279 3.12 7.27 9.15
CA ALA A 279 2.03 7.45 10.12
C ALA A 279 1.28 6.15 10.41
N LEU A 280 1.15 5.27 9.42
CA LEU A 280 0.59 3.94 9.58
C LEU A 280 1.45 3.09 10.51
N ALA A 281 2.77 3.06 10.29
CA ALA A 281 3.71 2.39 11.18
C ALA A 281 3.66 2.95 12.61
N ILE A 282 3.59 4.28 12.77
CA ILE A 282 3.45 4.98 14.06
C ILE A 282 2.15 4.55 14.77
N ALA A 283 1.01 4.56 14.07
CA ALA A 283 -0.27 4.17 14.66
C ALA A 283 -0.24 2.71 15.16
N MET A 284 0.50 1.85 14.48
CA MET A 284 0.62 0.43 14.82
C MET A 284 1.61 0.17 15.95
N LEU A 285 2.76 0.87 15.97
CA LEU A 285 3.71 0.83 17.09
C LEU A 285 3.05 1.37 18.37
N GLY A 286 2.23 2.42 18.22
CA GLY A 286 1.35 2.94 19.27
C GLY A 286 0.17 2.03 19.64
N ASN A 287 0.07 0.83 19.05
CA ASN A 287 -0.98 -0.17 19.29
C ASN A 287 -2.41 0.39 19.11
N LEU A 288 -2.58 1.25 18.10
CA LEU A 288 -3.82 2.00 17.82
C LEU A 288 -4.32 2.82 19.00
N ASP A 289 -3.44 3.28 19.88
CA ASP A 289 -3.76 4.18 20.97
C ASP A 289 -3.28 5.60 20.71
N VAL A 290 -4.05 6.59 21.17
CA VAL A 290 -3.78 8.00 20.88
C VAL A 290 -2.50 8.45 21.59
N ILE A 291 -2.30 8.04 22.85
CA ILE A 291 -1.08 8.37 23.61
C ILE A 291 0.09 7.58 23.03
N GLY A 292 -0.11 6.28 22.77
CA GLY A 292 0.91 5.43 22.15
C GLY A 292 1.39 5.95 20.80
N ALA A 293 0.48 6.42 19.95
CA ALA A 293 0.80 7.00 18.64
C ALA A 293 1.56 8.32 18.76
N THR A 294 1.27 9.14 19.78
CA THR A 294 2.00 10.40 20.04
C THR A 294 3.43 10.13 20.49
N ILE A 295 3.64 9.16 21.39
CA ILE A 295 4.99 8.79 21.82
C ILE A 295 5.77 8.16 20.65
N ALA A 296 5.12 7.31 19.86
CA ALA A 296 5.72 6.71 18.67
C ALA A 296 6.09 7.77 17.62
N SER A 297 5.26 8.79 17.38
CA SER A 297 5.57 9.84 16.40
C SER A 297 6.76 10.70 16.83
N LEU A 298 6.90 11.02 18.12
CA LEU A 298 8.08 11.70 18.65
C LEU A 298 9.35 10.86 18.44
N PHE A 299 9.29 9.56 18.71
CA PHE A 299 10.39 8.64 18.42
C PHE A 299 10.77 8.64 16.93
N PHE A 300 9.79 8.49 16.04
CA PHE A 300 10.02 8.55 14.59
C PHE A 300 10.64 9.89 14.17
N SER A 301 10.14 11.00 14.72
CA SER A 301 10.66 12.33 14.44
C SER A 301 12.12 12.51 14.89
N ILE A 302 12.49 11.97 16.05
CA ILE A 302 13.89 11.98 16.53
C ILE A 302 14.77 11.26 15.51
N ILE A 303 14.37 10.06 15.07
CA ILE A 303 15.13 9.26 14.11
C ILE A 303 15.23 9.96 12.74
N ILE A 304 14.14 10.54 12.22
CA ILE A 304 14.12 11.26 10.93
C ILE A 304 15.07 12.47 10.97
N ASN A 305 14.92 13.33 11.97
CA ASN A 305 15.71 14.55 12.09
C ASN A 305 17.19 14.22 12.34
N GLY A 306 17.46 13.25 13.21
CA GLY A 306 18.81 12.77 13.49
C GLY A 306 19.49 12.14 12.28
N ALA A 307 18.77 11.42 11.43
CA ALA A 307 19.37 10.78 10.26
C ALA A 307 19.80 11.76 9.18
N ASN A 308 19.10 12.88 9.04
CA ASN A 308 19.53 13.95 8.14
C ASN A 308 20.86 14.57 8.62
N ALA A 309 20.98 14.84 9.92
CA ALA A 309 22.22 15.36 10.51
C ALA A 309 23.38 14.36 10.42
N MET A 310 23.13 13.11 10.80
CA MET A 310 24.09 12.02 10.71
C MET A 310 24.57 11.79 9.27
N ALA A 311 23.67 11.86 8.28
CA ALA A 311 24.04 11.66 6.88
C ALA A 311 25.04 12.70 6.37
N TRP A 312 24.94 13.96 6.82
CA TRP A 312 25.89 15.02 6.45
C TRP A 312 27.26 14.84 7.10
N SER A 313 27.31 14.33 8.34
CA SER A 313 28.56 14.21 9.09
C SER A 313 29.32 12.89 8.83
N THR A 314 28.62 11.82 8.50
CA THR A 314 29.20 10.46 8.42
C THR A 314 29.20 9.86 7.01
N GLY A 315 28.52 10.49 6.06
CA GLY A 315 28.35 9.97 4.70
C GLY A 315 27.38 8.80 4.58
N VAL A 316 26.85 8.27 5.69
CA VAL A 316 25.85 7.19 5.68
C VAL A 316 24.51 7.72 5.16
N PRO A 317 23.84 7.01 4.24
CA PRO A 317 22.54 7.46 3.72
C PRO A 317 21.47 7.62 4.80
N SER A 318 20.64 8.66 4.68
CA SER A 318 19.50 8.90 5.58
C SER A 318 18.45 7.78 5.57
N PHE A 319 18.44 6.92 4.56
CA PHE A 319 17.62 5.68 4.53
C PHE A 319 17.87 4.74 5.73
N LEU A 320 18.99 4.91 6.44
CA LEU A 320 19.24 4.19 7.68
C LEU A 320 18.15 4.48 8.73
N ALA A 321 17.62 5.71 8.80
CA ALA A 321 16.51 6.04 9.69
C ALA A 321 15.28 5.18 9.40
N ASP A 322 14.91 5.09 8.13
CA ASP A 322 13.73 4.33 7.70
C ASP A 322 13.92 2.83 7.95
N LEU A 323 15.16 2.33 7.82
CA LEU A 323 15.53 0.97 8.22
C LEU A 323 15.37 0.73 9.72
N ILE A 324 15.87 1.64 10.57
CA ILE A 324 15.72 1.56 12.03
C ILE A 324 14.22 1.53 12.41
N GLN A 325 13.42 2.40 11.79
CA GLN A 325 11.96 2.45 12.01
C GLN A 325 11.28 1.15 11.58
N ALA A 326 11.63 0.63 10.40
CA ALA A 326 11.09 -0.62 9.87
C ALA A 326 11.44 -1.82 10.74
N GLN A 327 12.72 -1.96 11.13
CA GLN A 327 13.20 -3.00 12.03
C GLN A 327 12.51 -2.91 13.39
N THR A 328 12.31 -1.70 13.93
CA THR A 328 11.59 -1.49 15.18
C THR A 328 10.18 -2.08 15.10
N LEU A 329 9.46 -1.87 14.00
CA LEU A 329 8.14 -2.44 13.80
C LEU A 329 8.18 -3.98 13.67
N VAL A 330 9.14 -4.54 12.93
CA VAL A 330 9.32 -6.00 12.81
C VAL A 330 9.63 -6.63 14.18
N PHE A 331 10.60 -6.10 14.92
CA PHE A 331 10.93 -6.61 16.26
C PHE A 331 9.77 -6.42 17.23
N PHE A 332 9.02 -5.31 17.15
CA PHE A 332 7.84 -5.11 17.98
C PHE A 332 6.80 -6.21 17.74
N ILE A 333 6.55 -6.61 16.49
CA ILE A 333 5.64 -7.72 16.16
C ILE A 333 6.17 -9.05 16.74
N VAL A 334 7.47 -9.31 16.61
CA VAL A 334 8.10 -10.54 17.14
C VAL A 334 8.00 -10.59 18.67
N LEU A 335 8.42 -9.53 19.35
CA LEU A 335 8.43 -9.45 20.82
C LEU A 335 7.02 -9.43 21.41
N SER A 336 6.08 -8.70 20.80
CA SER A 336 4.69 -8.68 21.25
C SER A 336 4.05 -10.08 21.20
N ARG A 337 4.47 -10.91 20.22
CA ARG A 337 4.04 -12.31 20.17
C ARG A 337 4.63 -13.14 21.31
N LEU A 338 5.93 -13.00 21.59
CA LEU A 338 6.61 -13.74 22.67
C LEU A 338 6.02 -13.43 24.05
N VAL A 339 5.75 -12.15 24.32
CA VAL A 339 5.14 -11.70 25.58
C VAL A 339 3.70 -12.18 25.77
N GLY A 340 2.99 -12.41 24.65
CA GLY A 340 1.63 -12.92 24.63
C GLY A 340 1.48 -14.35 25.16
N PHE A 341 2.56 -15.02 25.58
CA PHE A 341 2.54 -16.38 26.13
C PHE A 341 3.16 -16.47 27.52
N ARG A 342 2.62 -17.35 28.37
CA ARG A 342 3.26 -17.84 29.60
C ARG A 342 3.83 -19.23 29.37
N LEU A 343 5.06 -19.44 29.80
CA LEU A 343 5.65 -20.77 29.92
C LEU A 343 4.97 -21.48 31.11
N ARG A 344 4.28 -22.60 30.85
CA ARG A 344 3.76 -23.47 31.92
C ARG A 344 4.23 -24.89 31.67
N ILE A 345 4.84 -25.47 32.70
CA ILE A 345 5.29 -26.86 32.70
C ILE A 345 4.10 -27.71 33.14
N PHE A 346 3.55 -28.52 32.23
CA PHE A 346 2.54 -29.53 32.60
C PHE A 346 3.20 -30.90 32.81
N LYS A 347 2.70 -31.62 33.83
CA LYS A 347 2.83 -33.07 33.94
C LYS A 347 1.68 -33.67 33.13
N GLN A 348 2.00 -34.34 32.03
CA GLN A 348 1.02 -34.90 31.10
C GLN A 348 0.27 -36.05 31.80
N LYS A 349 -1.03 -35.90 32.08
CA LYS A 349 -1.92 -37.05 32.26
C LYS A 349 -2.42 -37.42 30.87
N GLU A 350 -2.03 -38.59 30.37
CA GLU A 350 -2.61 -39.15 29.16
C GLU A 350 -4.10 -39.43 29.39
N TYR A 351 -4.97 -38.64 28.78
CA TYR A 351 -6.36 -39.03 28.61
C TYR A 351 -6.45 -39.83 27.30
N LYS A 352 -6.60 -41.15 27.40
CA LYS A 352 -6.98 -42.00 26.28
C LYS A 352 -8.39 -41.61 25.83
N ILE A 353 -8.49 -40.90 24.71
CA ILE A 353 -9.78 -40.67 24.04
C ILE A 353 -10.23 -42.02 23.46
N LYS A 354 -11.30 -42.59 24.00
CA LYS A 354 -11.98 -43.75 23.39
C LYS A 354 -12.55 -43.30 22.04
N HIS A 355 -11.99 -43.80 20.95
CA HIS A 355 -12.59 -43.68 19.63
C HIS A 355 -13.87 -44.50 19.57
N ASN A 356 -15.03 -43.88 19.80
CA ASN A 356 -16.29 -44.46 19.37
C ASN A 356 -16.35 -44.36 17.84
N LYS A 357 -16.15 -45.51 17.18
CA LYS A 357 -16.39 -45.69 15.75
C LYS A 357 -17.89 -45.89 15.50
N THR A 358 -18.69 -44.86 15.75
CA THR A 358 -20.02 -44.78 15.13
C THR A 358 -19.92 -43.79 13.98
N PRO A 359 -20.01 -44.23 12.72
CA PRO A 359 -20.05 -43.31 11.61
C PRO A 359 -21.32 -42.48 11.73
N LEU A 360 -21.17 -41.16 11.92
CA LEU A 360 -22.25 -40.22 11.66
C LEU A 360 -22.62 -40.37 10.19
N LYS A 361 -23.74 -41.04 9.91
CA LYS A 361 -24.39 -41.01 8.59
C LYS A 361 -24.84 -39.58 8.34
N LEU A 362 -23.99 -38.80 7.68
CA LEU A 362 -24.39 -37.53 7.08
C LEU A 362 -25.27 -37.86 5.88
N ASP A 363 -26.53 -37.44 5.93
CA ASP A 363 -27.44 -37.56 4.80
C ASP A 363 -27.01 -36.57 3.71
N TYR A 364 -26.49 -37.10 2.60
CA TYR A 364 -26.07 -36.34 1.43
C TYR A 364 -27.23 -36.03 0.45
N SER A 365 -28.48 -36.31 0.84
CA SER A 365 -29.66 -36.12 -0.01
C SER A 365 -30.02 -34.66 -0.32
N GLN A 366 -29.38 -33.67 0.33
CA GLN A 366 -29.58 -32.26 0.03
C GLN A 366 -28.32 -31.58 -0.48
N GLN A 367 -27.99 -31.86 -1.74
CA GLN A 367 -27.12 -30.98 -2.53
C GLN A 367 -27.90 -29.70 -2.92
N PRO A 368 -27.39 -28.48 -2.67
CA PRO A 368 -27.92 -27.31 -3.33
C PRO A 368 -27.63 -27.44 -4.84
N LYS A 369 -28.68 -27.49 -5.66
CA LYS A 369 -28.58 -27.50 -7.12
C LYS A 369 -27.60 -26.41 -7.57
N LEU A 370 -26.53 -26.81 -8.25
CA LEU A 370 -25.61 -25.89 -8.92
C LEU A 370 -26.40 -25.09 -9.96
N ARG A 371 -26.67 -23.82 -9.66
CA ARG A 371 -27.20 -22.88 -10.66
C ARG A 371 -26.13 -22.69 -11.73
N THR A 372 -26.42 -23.16 -12.93
CA THR A 372 -25.71 -22.76 -14.15
C THR A 372 -25.92 -21.26 -14.36
N PHE A 373 -24.81 -20.54 -14.44
CA PHE A 373 -24.83 -19.09 -14.54
C PHE A 373 -24.91 -18.69 -16.01
N ASN A 374 -26.09 -18.28 -16.46
CA ASN A 374 -26.25 -17.71 -17.78
C ASN A 374 -25.81 -16.23 -17.74
N VAL A 375 -24.99 -15.81 -18.69
CA VAL A 375 -24.52 -14.41 -18.80
C VAL A 375 -25.74 -13.52 -19.08
N SER A 376 -26.13 -12.69 -18.11
CA SER A 376 -27.33 -11.85 -18.26
C SER A 376 -27.16 -10.85 -19.40
N ARG A 377 -28.23 -10.63 -20.17
CA ARG A 377 -28.35 -9.65 -21.27
C ARG A 377 -27.84 -8.24 -20.86
N LYS A 378 -27.96 -7.88 -19.58
CA LYS A 378 -27.47 -6.61 -19.00
C LYS A 378 -25.93 -6.47 -18.98
N LEU A 379 -25.17 -7.56 -18.89
CA LEU A 379 -23.70 -7.51 -18.93
C LEU A 379 -23.19 -7.36 -20.36
N ARG A 380 -23.86 -7.99 -21.35
CA ARG A 380 -23.60 -7.74 -22.77
C ARG A 380 -23.87 -6.29 -23.14
N LEU A 381 -24.99 -5.72 -22.67
CA LEU A 381 -25.34 -4.30 -22.87
C LEU A 381 -24.29 -3.34 -22.26
N ARG A 382 -23.68 -3.68 -21.11
CA ARG A 382 -22.62 -2.85 -20.49
C ARG A 382 -21.29 -2.92 -21.24
N ILE A 383 -20.92 -4.09 -21.76
CA ILE A 383 -19.74 -4.25 -22.64
C ILE A 383 -19.97 -3.49 -23.95
N ILE A 384 -21.18 -3.57 -24.51
CA ILE A 384 -21.58 -2.78 -25.68
C ILE A 384 -21.49 -1.28 -25.39
N PHE A 385 -21.90 -0.82 -24.21
CA PHE A 385 -21.79 0.60 -23.83
C PHE A 385 -20.33 1.08 -23.69
N PHE A 386 -19.43 0.23 -23.18
CA PHE A 386 -18.00 0.54 -23.13
C PHE A 386 -17.36 0.56 -24.52
N ILE A 387 -17.78 -0.35 -25.41
CA ILE A 387 -17.38 -0.34 -26.83
C ILE A 387 -17.97 0.88 -27.54
N LEU A 388 -19.21 1.28 -27.24
CA LEU A 388 -19.84 2.49 -27.76
C LEU A 388 -19.13 3.74 -27.26
N PHE A 389 -18.65 3.77 -26.01
CA PHE A 389 -17.86 4.88 -25.48
C PHE A 389 -16.52 5.02 -26.22
N LEU A 390 -15.84 3.89 -26.50
CA LEU A 390 -14.66 3.85 -27.36
C LEU A 390 -14.97 4.29 -28.80
N ALA A 391 -16.15 3.94 -29.32
CA ALA A 391 -16.61 4.38 -30.65
C ALA A 391 -17.01 5.87 -30.67
N VAL A 392 -17.52 6.43 -29.56
CA VAL A 392 -17.82 7.86 -29.42
C VAL A 392 -16.53 8.68 -29.39
N LEU A 393 -15.50 8.19 -28.69
CA LEU A 393 -14.15 8.78 -28.75
C LEU A 393 -13.55 8.74 -30.16
N TYR A 394 -13.86 7.68 -30.93
CA TYR A 394 -13.49 7.59 -32.35
C TYR A 394 -14.29 8.58 -33.22
N SER A 395 -15.55 8.87 -32.87
CA SER A 395 -16.43 9.79 -33.62
C SER A 395 -16.25 11.28 -33.31
N LEU A 396 -15.51 11.65 -32.27
CA LEU A 396 -15.32 13.06 -31.88
C LEU A 396 -14.32 13.84 -32.76
N GLU A 397 -14.03 13.38 -33.98
CA GLU A 397 -13.19 14.07 -34.98
C GLU A 397 -11.84 14.61 -34.46
N VAL A 398 -11.26 13.96 -33.43
CA VAL A 398 -9.95 14.32 -32.84
C VAL A 398 -8.77 13.94 -33.76
N PHE A 399 -9.04 13.41 -34.96
CA PHE A 399 -8.03 12.90 -35.88
C PHE A 399 -8.04 13.66 -37.22
N PRO A 400 -6.91 14.23 -37.67
CA PRO A 400 -6.85 14.99 -38.92
C PRO A 400 -7.11 14.11 -40.15
N GLN A 401 -8.01 14.57 -41.03
CA GLN A 401 -8.42 13.87 -42.25
C GLN A 401 -7.38 14.06 -43.37
N SER A 402 -6.58 13.01 -43.63
CA SER A 402 -6.00 12.68 -44.96
C SER A 402 -4.96 11.52 -44.97
N ASN A 403 -4.79 10.77 -43.86
CA ASN A 403 -3.93 9.55 -43.80
C ASN A 403 -4.52 8.44 -42.90
N GLU A 404 -5.86 8.36 -42.83
CA GLU A 404 -6.61 7.69 -41.75
C GLU A 404 -6.26 6.21 -41.53
N THR A 405 -6.05 5.41 -42.59
CA THR A 405 -5.84 3.97 -42.42
C THR A 405 -4.47 3.61 -41.85
N GLN A 406 -3.41 4.36 -42.19
CA GLN A 406 -2.06 4.11 -41.67
C GLN A 406 -1.89 4.67 -40.25
N PHE A 407 -2.46 5.84 -39.99
CA PHE A 407 -2.45 6.45 -38.67
C PHE A 407 -3.23 5.64 -37.65
N VAL A 408 -4.46 5.21 -37.96
CA VAL A 408 -5.24 4.35 -37.05
C VAL A 408 -4.52 3.03 -36.78
N ARG A 409 -3.86 2.46 -37.79
CA ARG A 409 -3.05 1.24 -37.62
C ARG A 409 -1.85 1.46 -36.70
N SER A 410 -1.14 2.58 -36.81
CA SER A 410 0.02 2.89 -35.95
C SER A 410 -0.40 3.18 -34.50
N VAL A 411 -1.54 3.85 -34.31
CA VAL A 411 -2.12 4.05 -32.98
C VAL A 411 -2.46 2.70 -32.35
N LEU A 412 -3.19 1.83 -33.06
CA LEU A 412 -3.60 0.53 -32.55
C LEU A 412 -2.40 -0.38 -32.24
N THR A 413 -1.38 -0.42 -33.10
CA THR A 413 -0.15 -1.20 -32.84
C THR A 413 0.58 -0.68 -31.61
N SER A 414 0.76 0.64 -31.47
CA SER A 414 1.44 1.24 -30.32
C SER A 414 0.66 1.06 -29.02
N VAL A 415 -0.67 1.22 -29.03
CA VAL A 415 -1.52 0.99 -27.86
C VAL A 415 -1.44 -0.48 -27.44
N LEU A 416 -1.51 -1.43 -28.38
CA LEU A 416 -1.34 -2.86 -28.05
C LEU A 416 0.05 -3.18 -27.50
N ALA A 417 1.12 -2.61 -28.08
CA ALA A 417 2.48 -2.78 -27.59
C ALA A 417 2.61 -2.31 -26.14
N LEU A 418 2.18 -1.07 -25.87
CA LEU A 418 2.24 -0.46 -24.54
C LEU A 418 1.35 -1.20 -23.55
N THR A 419 0.17 -1.67 -23.99
CA THR A 419 -0.73 -2.47 -23.14
C THR A 419 0.01 -3.69 -22.62
N ILE A 420 0.72 -4.42 -23.47
CA ILE A 420 1.44 -5.63 -23.09
C ILE A 420 2.59 -5.31 -22.14
N THR A 421 3.39 -4.28 -22.45
CA THR A 421 4.52 -3.85 -21.61
C THR A 421 4.05 -3.45 -20.21
N ILE A 422 3.05 -2.56 -20.11
CA ILE A 422 2.53 -2.04 -18.83
C ILE A 422 1.83 -3.15 -18.04
N THR A 423 1.11 -4.05 -18.71
CA THR A 423 0.35 -5.12 -18.04
C THR A 423 1.26 -6.18 -17.43
N THR A 424 2.45 -6.42 -17.99
CA THR A 424 3.36 -7.49 -17.56
C THR A 424 3.71 -7.44 -16.07
N PRO A 425 4.29 -6.35 -15.52
CA PRO A 425 4.65 -6.28 -14.10
C PRO A 425 3.43 -6.32 -13.17
N ILE A 426 2.33 -5.68 -13.58
CA ILE A 426 1.08 -5.64 -12.81
C ILE A 426 0.47 -7.04 -12.72
N THR A 427 0.52 -7.82 -13.79
CA THR A 427 -0.03 -9.18 -13.84
C THR A 427 0.77 -10.11 -12.94
N LEU A 428 2.11 -10.05 -13.01
CA LEU A 428 2.98 -10.82 -12.12
C LEU A 428 2.68 -10.54 -10.64
N ALA A 429 2.61 -9.26 -10.28
CA ALA A 429 2.28 -8.81 -8.93
C ALA A 429 0.87 -9.26 -8.50
N SER A 430 -0.14 -9.07 -9.36
CA SER A 430 -1.55 -9.40 -9.04
C SER A 430 -1.79 -10.90 -8.93
N VAL A 431 -1.17 -11.71 -9.79
CA VAL A 431 -1.25 -13.17 -9.71
C VAL A 431 -0.51 -13.68 -8.46
N GLY A 432 0.63 -13.09 -8.14
CA GLY A 432 1.36 -13.35 -6.88
C GLY A 432 0.53 -13.03 -5.64
N GLU A 433 -0.18 -11.91 -5.65
CA GLU A 433 -1.10 -11.56 -4.55
C GLU A 433 -2.29 -12.52 -4.49
N THR A 434 -2.87 -12.87 -5.64
CA THR A 434 -3.99 -13.81 -5.71
C THR A 434 -3.64 -15.15 -5.07
N LEU A 435 -2.41 -15.63 -5.26
CA LEU A 435 -1.90 -16.85 -4.59
C LEU A 435 -1.89 -16.70 -3.07
N SER A 436 -1.35 -15.61 -2.56
CA SER A 436 -1.26 -15.31 -1.12
C SER A 436 -2.65 -15.24 -0.49
N GLU A 437 -3.55 -14.45 -1.09
CA GLU A 437 -4.89 -14.23 -0.56
C GLU A 437 -5.77 -15.47 -0.68
N LYS A 438 -5.66 -16.25 -1.75
CA LYS A 438 -6.32 -17.56 -1.86
C LYS A 438 -5.89 -18.54 -0.79
N GLY A 439 -4.66 -18.42 -0.27
CA GLY A 439 -4.18 -19.16 0.90
C GLY A 439 -4.72 -18.62 2.24
N GLY A 440 -5.46 -17.51 2.23
CA GLY A 440 -6.00 -16.84 3.42
C GLY A 440 -5.06 -15.80 4.04
N SER A 441 -4.06 -15.31 3.28
CA SER A 441 -3.09 -14.31 3.76
C SER A 441 -2.98 -13.12 2.81
N LEU A 442 -3.37 -11.94 3.27
CA LEU A 442 -3.14 -10.66 2.60
C LEU A 442 -1.67 -10.27 2.68
N ASN A 443 -1.07 -9.87 1.55
CA ASN A 443 0.33 -9.44 1.48
C ASN A 443 0.44 -7.95 1.11
N LEU A 444 0.29 -7.09 2.12
CA LEU A 444 0.62 -5.66 1.98
C LEU A 444 2.14 -5.39 1.91
N GLY A 445 2.97 -6.44 1.88
CA GLY A 445 4.40 -6.40 1.60
C GLY A 445 4.73 -6.19 0.11
N ILE A 446 3.72 -6.27 -0.77
CA ILE A 446 3.86 -6.22 -2.23
C ILE A 446 4.67 -5.01 -2.73
N LEU A 447 4.49 -3.82 -2.12
CA LEU A 447 5.25 -2.62 -2.48
C LEU A 447 6.75 -2.83 -2.26
N GLY A 448 7.14 -3.20 -1.03
CA GLY A 448 8.56 -3.38 -0.70
C GLY A 448 9.19 -4.57 -1.43
N ILE A 449 8.43 -5.64 -1.67
CA ILE A 449 8.90 -6.81 -2.43
C ILE A 449 9.14 -6.44 -3.90
N MET A 450 8.24 -5.66 -4.52
CA MET A 450 8.44 -5.17 -5.89
C MET A 450 9.64 -4.23 -5.99
N ILE A 451 9.77 -3.25 -5.09
CA ILE A 451 10.92 -2.33 -5.09
C ILE A 451 12.23 -3.09 -4.84
N SER A 452 12.22 -4.07 -3.93
CA SER A 452 13.38 -4.95 -3.71
C SER A 452 13.71 -5.78 -4.95
N GLY A 453 12.72 -6.35 -5.63
CA GLY A 453 12.93 -7.06 -6.89
C GLY A 453 13.53 -6.17 -7.97
N ALA A 454 13.07 -4.91 -8.06
CA ALA A 454 13.62 -3.91 -8.96
C ALA A 454 15.08 -3.59 -8.63
N ALA A 455 15.38 -3.27 -7.37
CA ALA A 455 16.71 -2.86 -6.94
C ALA A 455 17.73 -4.01 -7.02
N TRP A 456 17.43 -5.15 -6.40
CA TRP A 456 18.36 -6.29 -6.37
C TRP A 456 18.49 -6.96 -7.73
N GLY A 457 17.42 -6.95 -8.54
CA GLY A 457 17.51 -7.37 -9.93
C GLY A 457 18.42 -6.47 -10.76
N PHE A 458 18.27 -5.16 -10.63
CA PHE A 458 19.15 -4.18 -11.28
C PHE A 458 20.60 -4.32 -10.84
N MET A 459 20.87 -4.32 -9.52
CA MET A 459 22.22 -4.45 -8.98
C MET A 459 22.88 -5.75 -9.43
N GLY A 460 22.13 -6.86 -9.44
CA GLY A 460 22.59 -8.13 -10.00
C GLY A 460 22.99 -8.02 -11.47
N ALA A 461 22.11 -7.50 -12.31
CA ALA A 461 22.40 -7.35 -13.73
C ALA A 461 23.52 -6.34 -14.02
N TYR A 462 23.66 -5.31 -13.19
CA TYR A 462 24.68 -4.28 -13.31
C TYR A 462 26.08 -4.81 -12.96
N PHE A 463 26.24 -5.41 -11.77
CA PHE A 463 27.55 -5.88 -11.31
C PHE A 463 28.06 -7.10 -12.07
N PHE A 464 27.16 -7.99 -12.50
CA PHE A 464 27.54 -9.20 -13.25
C PHE A 464 27.44 -9.03 -14.77
N ASN A 465 26.94 -7.88 -15.24
CA ASN A 465 26.67 -7.61 -16.66
C ASN A 465 25.78 -8.70 -17.33
N ASP A 466 24.91 -9.35 -16.56
CA ASP A 466 24.03 -10.44 -17.01
C ASP A 466 22.63 -10.30 -16.41
N ILE A 467 21.63 -10.18 -17.29
CA ILE A 467 20.23 -9.98 -16.92
C ILE A 467 19.66 -11.21 -16.21
N PHE A 468 20.08 -12.43 -16.57
CA PHE A 468 19.58 -13.64 -15.93
C PHE A 468 20.02 -13.72 -14.47
N VAL A 469 21.23 -13.24 -14.15
CA VAL A 469 21.69 -13.11 -12.75
C VAL A 469 20.82 -12.11 -12.00
N GLY A 470 20.46 -10.99 -12.63
CA GLY A 470 19.48 -10.04 -12.09
C GLY A 470 18.11 -10.69 -11.81
N ILE A 471 17.58 -11.48 -12.74
CA ILE A 471 16.31 -12.19 -12.57
C ILE A 471 16.39 -13.19 -11.41
N LEU A 472 17.48 -13.97 -11.32
CA LEU A 472 17.69 -14.94 -10.24
C LEU A 472 17.79 -14.27 -8.88
N LEU A 473 18.49 -13.14 -8.78
CA LEU A 473 18.57 -12.35 -7.55
C LEU A 473 17.21 -11.78 -7.15
N ALA A 474 16.43 -11.28 -8.11
CA ALA A 474 15.05 -10.83 -7.84
C ALA A 474 14.18 -11.98 -7.29
N ILE A 475 14.27 -13.19 -7.87
CA ILE A 475 13.56 -14.39 -7.39
C ILE A 475 13.99 -14.73 -5.95
N ALA A 476 15.30 -14.77 -5.68
CA ALA A 476 15.84 -15.11 -4.37
C ALA A 476 15.37 -14.12 -3.30
N VAL A 477 15.44 -12.82 -3.58
CA VAL A 477 14.98 -11.77 -2.67
C VAL A 477 13.47 -11.83 -2.46
N GLY A 478 12.69 -12.03 -3.53
CA GLY A 478 11.23 -12.22 -3.43
C GLY A 478 10.83 -13.41 -2.57
N ALA A 479 11.55 -14.54 -2.69
CA ALA A 479 11.35 -15.72 -1.86
C ALA A 479 11.69 -15.44 -0.39
N LEU A 480 12.83 -14.81 -0.11
CA LEU A 480 13.27 -14.48 1.26
C LEU A 480 12.29 -13.52 1.96
N LEU A 481 11.83 -12.48 1.26
CA LEU A 481 10.87 -11.53 1.81
C LEU A 481 9.47 -12.15 1.97
N GLY A 482 9.06 -13.01 1.04
CA GLY A 482 7.85 -13.81 1.19
C GLY A 482 7.91 -14.76 2.38
N LEU A 483 9.06 -15.39 2.65
CA LEU A 483 9.28 -16.23 3.83
C LEU A 483 9.29 -15.43 5.13
N LEU A 484 9.90 -14.24 5.14
CA LEU A 484 9.84 -13.32 6.28
C LEU A 484 8.39 -12.96 6.61
N LEU A 485 7.61 -12.56 5.60
CA LEU A 485 6.20 -12.25 5.79
C LEU A 485 5.40 -13.47 6.26
N ALA A 486 5.63 -14.63 5.65
CA ALA A 486 4.99 -15.89 6.06
C ALA A 486 5.33 -16.23 7.53
N PHE A 487 6.55 -15.98 7.98
CA PHE A 487 6.93 -16.15 9.38
C PHE A 487 6.13 -15.24 10.31
N LEU A 488 6.04 -13.94 10.00
CA LEU A 488 5.27 -12.98 10.80
C LEU A 488 3.77 -13.33 10.82
N ILE A 489 3.19 -13.72 9.70
CA ILE A 489 1.74 -13.96 9.60
C ILE A 489 1.36 -15.38 10.04
N VAL A 490 2.02 -16.40 9.52
CA VAL A 490 1.60 -17.81 9.64
C VAL A 490 2.13 -18.43 10.94
N THR A 491 3.35 -18.12 11.33
CA THR A 491 3.97 -18.67 12.56
C THR A 491 3.65 -17.79 13.77
N LEU A 492 3.89 -16.49 13.66
CA LEU A 492 3.60 -15.58 14.77
C LEU A 492 2.12 -15.22 14.88
N GLY A 493 1.31 -15.42 13.83
CA GLY A 493 -0.11 -15.05 13.88
C GLY A 493 -0.31 -13.54 13.97
N ALA A 494 0.65 -12.74 13.49
CA ALA A 494 0.55 -11.30 13.46
C ALA A 494 -0.61 -10.87 12.56
N GLN A 495 -1.17 -9.69 12.83
CA GLN A 495 -2.17 -9.12 11.94
C GLN A 495 -1.55 -8.87 10.56
N GLN A 496 -2.19 -9.38 9.51
CA GLN A 496 -1.64 -9.43 8.15
C GLN A 496 -1.28 -8.04 7.61
N HIS A 497 -2.14 -7.06 7.85
CA HIS A 497 -1.86 -5.66 7.51
C HIS A 497 -0.55 -5.20 8.16
N ILE A 498 -0.41 -5.45 9.46
CA ILE A 498 0.73 -4.93 10.24
C ILE A 498 2.04 -5.55 9.78
N ALA A 499 2.05 -6.89 9.65
CA ALA A 499 3.20 -7.61 9.14
C ALA A 499 3.56 -7.20 7.70
N GLY A 500 2.55 -7.06 6.83
CA GLY A 500 2.75 -6.65 5.44
C GLY A 500 3.36 -5.26 5.31
N ILE A 501 2.86 -4.27 6.07
CA ILE A 501 3.41 -2.91 6.07
C ILE A 501 4.84 -2.90 6.62
N ALA A 502 5.10 -3.63 7.70
CA ALA A 502 6.45 -3.76 8.26
C ALA A 502 7.44 -4.34 7.25
N VAL A 503 7.04 -5.38 6.51
CA VAL A 503 7.86 -5.95 5.43
C VAL A 503 8.02 -4.95 4.29
N THR A 504 6.97 -4.24 3.87
CA THR A 504 7.08 -3.19 2.84
C THR A 504 8.14 -2.15 3.19
N PHE A 505 8.07 -1.62 4.41
CA PHE A 505 9.03 -0.64 4.92
C PHE A 505 10.45 -1.20 4.96
N PHE A 506 10.59 -2.40 5.53
CA PHE A 506 11.90 -3.00 5.69
C PHE A 506 12.55 -3.28 4.33
N SER A 507 11.82 -3.95 3.43
CA SER A 507 12.30 -4.33 2.11
C SER A 507 12.64 -3.12 1.23
N MET A 508 11.75 -2.13 1.17
CA MET A 508 11.96 -0.92 0.37
C MET A 508 13.20 -0.14 0.83
N ASN A 509 13.32 0.12 2.13
CA ASN A 509 14.44 0.91 2.64
C ASN A 509 15.76 0.14 2.64
N LEU A 510 15.72 -1.19 2.76
CA LEU A 510 16.89 -2.03 2.56
C LEU A 510 17.40 -1.92 1.12
N ALA A 511 16.49 -1.99 0.14
CA ALA A 511 16.82 -1.81 -1.27
C ALA A 511 17.41 -0.43 -1.56
N TYR A 512 16.81 0.64 -1.03
CA TYR A 512 17.30 2.01 -1.20
C TYR A 512 18.66 2.26 -0.54
N PHE A 513 18.87 1.74 0.67
CA PHE A 513 20.13 1.85 1.38
C PHE A 513 21.28 1.18 0.62
N PHE A 514 21.10 -0.08 0.19
CA PHE A 514 22.12 -0.79 -0.59
C PHE A 514 22.37 -0.15 -1.95
N HIS A 515 21.33 0.31 -2.65
CA HIS A 515 21.50 1.04 -3.89
C HIS A 515 22.35 2.30 -3.69
N ARG A 516 22.06 3.10 -2.66
CA ARG A 516 22.78 4.34 -2.36
C ARG A 516 24.25 4.10 -1.98
N ILE A 517 24.56 2.99 -1.31
CA ILE A 517 25.95 2.63 -0.96
C ILE A 517 26.72 2.09 -2.16
N LEU A 518 26.11 1.18 -2.93
CA LEU A 518 26.81 0.43 -3.97
C LEU A 518 26.92 1.19 -5.29
N ILE A 519 25.94 2.04 -5.61
CA ILE A 519 25.87 2.78 -6.88
C ILE A 519 25.98 4.29 -6.66
N GLY A 520 25.55 4.79 -5.50
CA GLY A 520 25.51 6.22 -5.21
C GLY A 520 24.21 6.87 -5.70
N SER A 521 24.31 8.13 -6.14
CA SER A 521 23.23 8.83 -6.83
C SER A 521 23.79 9.66 -7.97
N PRO A 522 24.19 8.99 -9.06
CA PRO A 522 24.78 9.65 -10.21
C PRO A 522 23.75 10.54 -10.90
N LEU A 523 24.21 11.58 -11.58
CA LEU A 523 23.35 12.45 -12.39
C LEU A 523 22.67 11.68 -13.53
N VAL A 524 23.34 10.64 -14.04
CA VAL A 524 22.83 9.73 -15.07
C VAL A 524 22.89 8.33 -14.52
N GLU A 525 21.73 7.70 -14.37
CA GLU A 525 21.67 6.34 -13.83
C GLU A 525 22.34 5.32 -14.75
N PRO A 526 23.12 4.38 -14.19
CA PRO A 526 23.74 3.33 -14.98
C PRO A 526 22.68 2.44 -15.63
N LYS A 527 22.98 1.94 -16.83
CA LYS A 527 22.06 1.10 -17.59
C LYS A 527 22.50 -0.35 -17.64
N VAL A 528 21.55 -1.26 -17.55
CA VAL A 528 21.78 -2.71 -17.73
C VAL A 528 21.71 -3.13 -19.21
N PRO A 529 22.26 -4.30 -19.58
CA PRO A 529 22.19 -4.83 -20.93
C PRO A 529 20.75 -4.97 -21.46
N LEU A 530 20.59 -5.04 -22.78
CA LEU A 530 19.28 -5.19 -23.42
C LEU A 530 18.86 -6.67 -23.43
N ILE A 531 17.61 -6.97 -23.05
CA ILE A 531 17.05 -8.31 -23.29
C ILE A 531 16.78 -8.49 -24.79
N PRO A 532 17.26 -9.58 -25.42
CA PRO A 532 16.93 -9.88 -26.81
C PRO A 532 15.42 -10.01 -27.03
N VAL A 533 14.93 -9.41 -28.11
CA VAL A 533 13.52 -9.52 -28.53
C VAL A 533 13.37 -10.78 -29.36
N LEU A 534 12.51 -11.70 -28.90
CA LEU A 534 12.17 -12.90 -29.64
C LEU A 534 11.13 -12.58 -30.71
N ARG A 535 11.42 -12.97 -31.95
CA ARG A 535 10.56 -12.77 -33.11
C ARG A 535 10.08 -14.12 -33.61
N ILE A 536 8.76 -14.31 -33.67
CA ILE A 536 8.18 -15.54 -34.22
C ILE A 536 7.93 -15.31 -35.73
N PRO A 537 8.65 -16.00 -36.62
CA PRO A 537 8.49 -15.83 -38.07
C PRO A 537 7.04 -16.10 -38.51
N LEU A 538 6.60 -15.45 -39.59
CA LEU A 538 5.22 -15.45 -40.14
C LEU A 538 4.14 -14.76 -39.29
N LEU A 539 4.22 -14.80 -37.97
CA LEU A 539 3.23 -14.18 -37.07
C LEU A 539 3.55 -12.70 -36.78
N GLU A 540 4.81 -12.28 -36.88
CA GLU A 540 5.23 -10.86 -36.73
C GLU A 540 4.67 -9.96 -37.84
N SER A 541 4.44 -10.49 -39.05
CA SER A 541 4.01 -9.68 -40.20
C SER A 541 2.51 -9.35 -40.22
N ILE A 542 1.73 -9.89 -39.26
CA ILE A 542 0.29 -9.62 -39.17
C ILE A 542 0.07 -8.15 -38.75
N PRO A 543 -0.71 -7.34 -39.51
CA PRO A 543 -1.00 -5.96 -39.12
C PRO A 543 -1.67 -5.90 -37.74
N VAL A 544 -1.28 -4.94 -36.90
CA VAL A 544 -1.83 -4.72 -35.55
C VAL A 544 -1.45 -5.80 -34.53
N VAL A 545 -1.66 -7.08 -34.84
CA VAL A 545 -1.44 -8.21 -33.92
C VAL A 545 0.01 -8.71 -33.90
N GLY A 546 0.79 -8.46 -34.95
CA GLY A 546 2.19 -8.89 -35.07
C GLY A 546 3.10 -8.39 -33.93
N VAL A 547 2.71 -7.28 -33.29
CA VAL A 547 3.36 -6.72 -32.10
C VAL A 547 3.39 -7.72 -30.94
N ILE A 548 2.36 -8.56 -30.80
CA ILE A 548 2.30 -9.57 -29.74
C ILE A 548 3.37 -10.64 -29.93
N PHE A 549 3.73 -10.92 -31.19
CA PHE A 549 4.71 -11.93 -31.58
C PHE A 549 6.16 -11.39 -31.70
N LYS A 550 6.36 -10.13 -31.30
CA LYS A 550 7.64 -9.44 -31.25
C LYS A 550 7.87 -8.86 -29.85
N GLN A 551 8.14 -9.74 -28.90
CA GLN A 551 8.30 -9.37 -27.48
C GLN A 551 9.55 -10.00 -26.89
N ASN A 552 10.06 -9.42 -25.80
CA ASN A 552 11.14 -10.02 -25.05
C ASN A 552 10.63 -11.25 -24.28
N ILE A 553 11.55 -12.14 -23.90
CA ILE A 553 11.21 -13.39 -23.21
C ILE A 553 10.48 -13.12 -21.89
N PHE A 554 10.86 -12.05 -21.18
CA PHE A 554 10.28 -11.69 -19.89
C PHE A 554 8.79 -11.33 -20.02
N VAL A 555 8.40 -10.57 -21.04
CA VAL A 555 7.02 -10.23 -21.37
C VAL A 555 6.22 -11.50 -21.65
N TYR A 556 6.74 -12.41 -22.49
CA TYR A 556 6.05 -13.66 -22.80
C TYR A 556 5.77 -14.49 -21.53
N PHE A 557 6.78 -14.61 -20.66
CA PHE A 557 6.63 -15.30 -19.39
C PHE A 557 5.63 -14.60 -18.47
N GLY A 558 5.75 -13.28 -18.31
CA GLY A 558 4.99 -12.52 -17.33
C GLY A 558 3.52 -12.34 -17.66
N ILE A 559 3.17 -12.08 -18.92
CA ILE A 559 1.78 -11.83 -19.32
C ILE A 559 1.04 -13.07 -19.81
N PHE A 560 1.70 -14.04 -20.45
CA PHE A 560 1.03 -15.20 -21.05
C PHE A 560 1.26 -16.49 -20.26
N ILE A 561 2.52 -16.87 -20.05
CA ILE A 561 2.85 -18.21 -19.53
C ILE A 561 2.51 -18.33 -18.04
N ILE A 562 2.96 -17.40 -17.20
CA ILE A 562 2.76 -17.47 -15.75
C ILE A 562 1.27 -17.43 -15.37
N PRO A 563 0.45 -16.47 -15.85
CA PRO A 563 -0.97 -16.45 -15.51
C PRO A 563 -1.70 -17.70 -15.98
N LEU A 564 -1.34 -18.25 -17.15
CA LEU A 564 -1.88 -19.51 -17.65
C LEU A 564 -1.49 -20.69 -16.75
N ILE A 565 -0.22 -20.80 -16.35
CA ILE A 565 0.24 -21.84 -15.43
C ILE A 565 -0.52 -21.75 -14.11
N ILE A 566 -0.63 -20.56 -13.51
CA ILE A 566 -1.34 -20.39 -12.24
C ILE A 566 -2.83 -20.70 -12.40
N TYR A 567 -3.45 -20.31 -13.52
CA TYR A 567 -4.82 -20.71 -13.84
C TYR A 567 -4.98 -22.24 -13.92
N LEU A 568 -4.07 -22.95 -14.59
CA LEU A 568 -4.07 -24.41 -14.67
C LEU A 568 -3.83 -25.04 -13.29
N VAL A 569 -2.94 -24.49 -12.47
CA VAL A 569 -2.71 -24.93 -11.09
C VAL A 569 -4.01 -24.83 -10.29
N PHE A 570 -4.71 -23.69 -10.33
CA PHE A 570 -5.95 -23.52 -9.57
C PHE A 570 -7.13 -24.35 -10.08
N THR A 571 -7.18 -24.66 -11.38
CA THR A 571 -8.34 -25.35 -11.99
C THR A 571 -8.14 -26.84 -12.20
N LYS A 572 -6.90 -27.32 -12.34
CA LYS A 572 -6.59 -28.71 -12.73
C LYS A 572 -5.75 -29.49 -11.73
N THR A 573 -5.17 -28.84 -10.71
CA THR A 573 -4.25 -29.53 -9.78
C THR A 573 -4.78 -29.64 -8.36
N ARG A 574 -4.29 -30.65 -7.62
CA ARG A 574 -4.57 -30.82 -6.18
C ARG A 574 -4.09 -29.62 -5.36
N TRP A 575 -2.97 -29.01 -5.73
CA TRP A 575 -2.43 -27.83 -5.06
C TRP A 575 -3.40 -26.65 -5.07
N GLY A 576 -4.04 -26.39 -6.21
CA GLY A 576 -5.07 -25.36 -6.32
C GLY A 576 -6.25 -25.56 -5.37
N LEU A 577 -6.73 -26.80 -5.26
CA LEU A 577 -7.79 -27.18 -4.32
C LEU A 577 -7.34 -27.03 -2.86
N VAL A 578 -6.13 -27.46 -2.54
CA VAL A 578 -5.53 -27.37 -1.20
C VAL A 578 -5.39 -25.92 -0.74
N ILE A 579 -4.83 -25.05 -1.59
CA ILE A 579 -4.70 -23.61 -1.28
C ILE A 579 -6.08 -23.00 -1.05
N THR A 580 -7.03 -23.27 -1.95
CA THR A 580 -8.40 -22.76 -1.84
C THR A 580 -9.12 -23.24 -0.58
N ALA A 581 -8.96 -24.52 -0.22
CA ALA A 581 -9.53 -25.08 1.00
C ALA A 581 -8.93 -24.44 2.26
N VAL A 582 -7.62 -24.21 2.28
CA VAL A 582 -6.91 -23.52 3.35
C VAL A 582 -7.35 -22.06 3.50
N GLY A 583 -7.64 -21.36 2.41
CA GLY A 583 -8.18 -19.99 2.44
C GLY A 583 -9.67 -19.89 2.78
N GLU A 584 -10.48 -20.90 2.48
CA GLU A 584 -11.92 -20.91 2.82
C GLU A 584 -12.17 -21.41 4.24
N ASN A 585 -11.53 -22.51 4.65
CA ASN A 585 -11.66 -23.05 6.00
C ASN A 585 -10.41 -23.87 6.41
N PRO A 586 -9.39 -23.23 7.01
CA PRO A 586 -8.14 -23.89 7.37
C PRO A 586 -8.34 -24.98 8.43
N LYS A 587 -9.33 -24.85 9.33
CA LYS A 587 -9.64 -25.88 10.33
C LYS A 587 -10.14 -27.17 9.68
N SER A 588 -11.06 -27.06 8.73
CA SER A 588 -11.54 -28.22 7.98
C SER A 588 -10.45 -28.84 7.11
N ALA A 589 -9.56 -28.02 6.55
CA ALA A 589 -8.42 -28.53 5.78
C ALA A 589 -7.45 -29.35 6.67
N ASP A 590 -7.13 -28.89 7.88
CA ASP A 590 -6.27 -29.62 8.82
C ASP A 590 -6.90 -30.93 9.29
N ALA A 591 -8.22 -30.95 9.51
CA ALA A 591 -8.96 -32.17 9.85
C ALA A 591 -8.88 -33.24 8.75
N LEU A 592 -8.69 -32.82 7.48
CA LEU A 592 -8.46 -33.69 6.33
C LEU A 592 -6.97 -34.04 6.11
N GLY A 593 -6.08 -33.66 7.04
CA GLY A 593 -4.64 -33.97 6.99
C GLY A 593 -3.79 -32.99 6.18
N VAL A 594 -4.36 -31.86 5.70
CA VAL A 594 -3.61 -30.83 4.98
C VAL A 594 -2.72 -30.05 5.95
N ARG A 595 -1.42 -29.92 5.64
CA ARG A 595 -0.49 -29.09 6.42
C ARG A 595 -0.73 -27.60 6.15
N VAL A 596 -1.71 -27.02 6.82
CA VAL A 596 -2.17 -25.62 6.63
C VAL A 596 -1.02 -24.61 6.68
N HIS A 597 -0.15 -24.68 7.70
CA HIS A 597 0.97 -23.75 7.83
C HIS A 597 1.90 -23.84 6.61
N PHE A 598 2.31 -25.04 6.22
CA PHE A 598 3.18 -25.25 5.05
C PHE A 598 2.55 -24.72 3.76
N THR A 599 1.26 -24.98 3.53
CA THR A 599 0.54 -24.46 2.37
C THR A 599 0.52 -22.93 2.34
N ARG A 600 0.26 -22.26 3.47
CA ARG A 600 0.28 -20.79 3.55
C ARG A 600 1.69 -20.23 3.33
N TYR A 601 2.72 -20.88 3.87
CA TYR A 601 4.12 -20.50 3.64
C TYR A 601 4.47 -20.54 2.15
N LEU A 602 4.16 -21.63 1.46
CA LEU A 602 4.41 -21.75 0.03
C LEU A 602 3.62 -20.72 -0.78
N ALA A 603 2.34 -20.51 -0.47
CA ALA A 603 1.50 -19.53 -1.18
C ALA A 603 2.08 -18.11 -1.09
N ILE A 604 2.51 -17.68 0.11
CA ILE A 604 3.10 -16.35 0.32
C ILE A 604 4.49 -16.27 -0.32
N MET A 605 5.32 -17.31 -0.20
CA MET A 605 6.67 -17.34 -0.79
C MET A 605 6.62 -17.26 -2.32
N PHE A 606 5.81 -18.11 -2.99
CA PHE A 606 5.64 -18.05 -4.44
C PHE A 606 4.96 -16.75 -4.88
N GLY A 607 4.04 -16.22 -4.06
CA GLY A 607 3.48 -14.88 -4.27
C GLY A 607 4.57 -13.81 -4.29
N GLY A 608 5.46 -13.81 -3.28
CA GLY A 608 6.60 -12.90 -3.18
C GLY A 608 7.59 -13.01 -4.34
N ILE A 609 7.86 -14.22 -4.85
CA ILE A 609 8.68 -14.43 -6.06
C ILE A 609 8.06 -13.71 -7.26
N LEU A 610 6.76 -13.91 -7.51
CA LEU A 610 6.08 -13.28 -8.64
C LEU A 610 6.02 -11.75 -8.50
N MET A 611 5.81 -11.23 -7.29
CA MET A 611 5.87 -9.80 -7.03
C MET A 611 7.27 -9.23 -7.30
N ALA A 612 8.34 -9.89 -6.83
CA ALA A 612 9.70 -9.43 -7.07
C ALA A 612 10.08 -9.47 -8.57
N LEU A 613 9.61 -10.48 -9.31
CA LEU A 613 9.72 -10.51 -10.77
C LEU A 613 8.96 -9.37 -11.44
N GLY A 614 7.74 -9.06 -10.97
CA GLY A 614 7.00 -7.89 -11.43
C GLY A 614 7.76 -6.58 -11.19
N GLY A 615 8.46 -6.48 -10.06
CA GLY A 615 9.36 -5.36 -9.76
C GLY A 615 10.58 -5.28 -10.67
N SER A 616 11.29 -6.40 -10.85
CA SER A 616 12.52 -6.45 -11.68
C SER A 616 12.26 -6.14 -13.14
N PHE A 617 11.05 -6.36 -13.65
CA PHE A 617 10.66 -5.91 -14.99
C PHE A 617 10.90 -4.41 -15.20
N TYR A 618 10.58 -3.57 -14.21
CA TYR A 618 10.74 -2.12 -14.37
C TYR A 618 12.20 -1.71 -14.56
N SER A 619 13.09 -2.28 -13.75
CA SER A 619 14.49 -1.90 -13.75
C SER A 619 15.33 -2.65 -14.79
N LEU A 620 14.90 -3.84 -15.23
CA LEU A 620 15.62 -4.65 -16.22
C LEU A 620 15.12 -4.44 -17.66
N VAL A 621 13.82 -4.17 -17.84
CA VAL A 621 13.18 -4.12 -19.16
C VAL A 621 12.74 -2.71 -19.53
N ASP A 622 11.93 -2.09 -18.68
CA ASP A 622 11.24 -0.84 -19.01
C ASP A 622 12.22 0.35 -19.03
N ILE A 623 12.79 0.68 -17.86
CA ILE A 623 13.67 1.83 -17.69
C ILE A 623 15.14 1.44 -17.92
N ARG A 624 15.47 0.14 -17.72
CA ARG A 624 16.85 -0.40 -17.75
C ARG A 624 17.79 0.27 -16.75
N ALA A 625 17.22 0.92 -15.74
CA ALA A 625 17.90 1.57 -14.63
C ALA A 625 17.02 1.43 -13.39
N PHE A 626 17.61 1.59 -12.22
CA PHE A 626 16.87 1.70 -10.97
C PHE A 626 17.04 3.10 -10.42
N ASN A 627 15.93 3.74 -10.07
CA ASN A 627 15.91 4.95 -9.28
C ASN A 627 14.89 4.79 -8.14
N LEU A 628 14.95 5.67 -7.16
CA LEU A 628 14.15 5.58 -5.93
C LEU A 628 12.63 5.69 -6.17
N ASN A 629 12.21 6.15 -7.35
CA ASN A 629 10.79 6.31 -7.71
C ASN A 629 10.22 5.12 -8.51
N VAL A 630 11.03 4.08 -8.82
CA VAL A 630 10.62 2.98 -9.70
C VAL A 630 9.72 1.95 -8.99
N GLY A 631 8.64 1.55 -9.67
CA GLY A 631 7.87 0.33 -9.38
C GLY A 631 6.85 0.40 -8.25
N GLY A 632 6.88 1.45 -7.43
CA GLY A 632 6.03 1.55 -6.24
C GLY A 632 4.56 1.84 -6.49
N GLU A 633 4.22 2.58 -7.55
CA GLU A 633 2.83 2.99 -7.79
C GLU A 633 1.93 1.81 -8.20
N TRP A 634 2.51 0.80 -8.86
CA TRP A 634 1.78 -0.32 -9.44
C TRP A 634 1.49 -1.46 -8.46
N SER A 635 2.21 -1.52 -7.34
CA SER A 635 2.06 -2.59 -6.35
C SER A 635 0.69 -2.53 -5.64
N TRP A 636 0.24 -1.33 -5.29
CA TRP A 636 -1.05 -1.14 -4.63
C TRP A 636 -2.22 -1.36 -5.59
N ILE A 637 -2.01 -1.06 -6.87
CA ILE A 637 -2.97 -1.34 -7.94
C ILE A 637 -3.12 -2.85 -8.13
N ALA A 638 -2.02 -3.61 -8.02
CA ALA A 638 -2.10 -5.07 -8.11
C ALA A 638 -3.07 -5.65 -7.07
N LEU A 639 -3.00 -5.21 -5.80
CA LEU A 639 -3.99 -5.59 -4.77
C LEU A 639 -5.42 -5.25 -5.20
N ALA A 640 -5.61 -4.04 -5.71
CA ALA A 640 -6.90 -3.56 -6.17
C ALA A 640 -7.50 -4.43 -7.29
N LEU A 641 -6.67 -4.86 -8.24
CA LEU A 641 -7.06 -5.70 -9.36
C LEU A 641 -7.37 -7.14 -8.95
N VAL A 642 -6.75 -7.66 -7.87
CA VAL A 642 -7.14 -8.97 -7.30
C VAL A 642 -8.57 -8.94 -6.78
N VAL A 643 -8.93 -7.87 -6.07
CA VAL A 643 -10.29 -7.66 -5.56
C VAL A 643 -11.27 -7.48 -6.72
N LEU A 644 -10.93 -6.66 -7.73
CA LEU A 644 -11.76 -6.48 -8.93
C LEU A 644 -11.97 -7.80 -9.70
N GLY A 645 -10.93 -8.61 -9.80
CA GLY A 645 -10.97 -9.97 -10.35
C GLY A 645 -11.64 -11.00 -9.42
N ASN A 646 -12.12 -10.59 -8.25
CA ASN A 646 -12.78 -11.42 -7.25
C ASN A 646 -11.98 -12.70 -6.94
N TRP A 647 -10.66 -12.56 -6.78
CA TRP A 647 -9.68 -13.63 -6.52
C TRP A 647 -9.67 -14.76 -7.56
N LYS A 648 -10.31 -14.62 -8.71
CA LYS A 648 -10.28 -15.63 -9.77
C LYS A 648 -9.20 -15.26 -10.77
N VAL A 649 -8.16 -16.10 -10.89
CA VAL A 649 -6.95 -15.84 -11.68
C VAL A 649 -7.27 -15.31 -13.08
N GLN A 650 -8.23 -15.91 -13.80
CA GLN A 650 -8.62 -15.47 -15.13
C GLN A 650 -9.24 -14.05 -15.16
N TRP A 651 -9.99 -13.67 -14.12
CA TRP A 651 -10.60 -12.34 -14.02
C TRP A 651 -9.62 -11.30 -13.51
N VAL A 652 -8.69 -11.70 -12.64
CA VAL A 652 -7.55 -10.86 -12.25
C VAL A 652 -6.69 -10.54 -13.47
N TRP A 653 -6.42 -11.54 -14.31
CA TRP A 653 -5.66 -11.37 -15.54
C TRP A 653 -6.38 -10.47 -16.57
N VAL A 654 -7.70 -10.61 -16.72
CA VAL A 654 -8.49 -9.68 -17.55
C VAL A 654 -8.49 -8.26 -16.95
N ALA A 655 -8.57 -8.13 -15.63
CA ALA A 655 -8.54 -6.83 -14.97
C ALA A 655 -7.19 -6.13 -15.16
N THR A 656 -6.06 -6.86 -15.09
CA THR A 656 -4.73 -6.30 -15.34
C THR A 656 -4.56 -5.87 -16.79
N LEU A 657 -5.05 -6.67 -17.76
CA LEU A 657 -5.07 -6.30 -19.19
C LEU A 657 -5.91 -5.05 -19.45
N LEU A 658 -7.10 -4.96 -18.84
CA LEU A 658 -7.94 -3.77 -18.97
C LEU A 658 -7.24 -2.54 -18.37
N PHE A 659 -6.60 -2.69 -17.22
CA PHE A 659 -5.86 -1.59 -16.58
C PHE A 659 -4.68 -1.13 -17.43
N GLY A 660 -3.89 -2.07 -17.97
CA GLY A 660 -2.80 -1.75 -18.88
C GLY A 660 -3.27 -1.13 -20.20
N LEU A 661 -4.42 -1.55 -20.72
CA LEU A 661 -5.05 -0.93 -21.90
C LEU A 661 -5.45 0.52 -21.61
N LEU A 662 -6.08 0.78 -20.47
CA LEU A 662 -6.43 2.14 -20.06
C LEU A 662 -5.19 3.03 -19.92
N ASN A 663 -4.08 2.50 -19.38
CA ASN A 663 -2.81 3.21 -19.31
C ASN A 663 -2.19 3.44 -20.70
N ALA A 664 -2.23 2.46 -21.58
CA ALA A 664 -1.71 2.61 -22.95
C ALA A 664 -2.49 3.67 -23.75
N VAL A 665 -3.83 3.64 -23.65
CA VAL A 665 -4.70 4.67 -24.24
C VAL A 665 -4.42 6.04 -23.61
N GLN A 666 -4.26 6.09 -22.29
CA GLN A 666 -3.90 7.30 -21.56
C GLN A 666 -2.59 7.92 -22.06
N THR A 667 -1.54 7.12 -22.22
CA THR A 667 -0.24 7.58 -22.76
C THR A 667 -0.39 8.14 -24.18
N TRP A 668 -1.29 7.57 -24.99
CA TRP A 668 -1.58 8.07 -26.33
C TRP A 668 -2.43 9.36 -26.33
N LEU A 669 -3.39 9.49 -25.42
CA LEU A 669 -4.20 10.72 -25.32
C LEU A 669 -3.34 11.96 -25.03
N VAL A 670 -2.26 11.78 -24.26
CA VAL A 670 -1.30 12.85 -23.94
C VAL A 670 -0.59 13.40 -25.18
N THR A 671 -0.36 12.58 -26.21
CA THR A 671 0.32 13.05 -27.44
C THR A 671 -0.59 13.84 -28.36
N VAL A 672 -1.91 13.73 -28.19
CA VAL A 672 -2.93 14.35 -29.06
C VAL A 672 -3.55 15.59 -28.43
N VAL A 673 -3.80 15.57 -27.11
CA VAL A 673 -4.49 16.66 -26.41
C VAL A 673 -3.47 17.59 -25.75
N VAL A 674 -3.11 18.67 -26.45
CA VAL A 674 -2.02 19.58 -26.07
C VAL A 674 -2.37 20.52 -24.89
N GLN A 675 -3.65 20.70 -24.54
CA GLN A 675 -4.07 21.76 -23.61
C GLN A 675 -4.42 21.34 -22.18
N ILE A 676 -4.47 20.04 -21.88
CA ILE A 676 -4.79 19.55 -20.53
C ILE A 676 -3.52 18.93 -19.92
N PRO A 677 -3.13 19.28 -18.68
CA PRO A 677 -1.99 18.65 -18.03
C PRO A 677 -2.05 17.13 -18.04
N TYR A 678 -0.96 16.48 -18.46
CA TYR A 678 -0.94 15.05 -18.74
C TYR A 678 -1.30 14.18 -17.51
N GLN A 679 -1.09 14.70 -16.31
CA GLN A 679 -1.38 14.00 -15.05
C GLN A 679 -2.88 13.77 -14.83
N PHE A 680 -3.76 14.63 -15.36
CA PHE A 680 -5.20 14.37 -15.35
C PHE A 680 -5.54 13.13 -16.16
N PHE A 681 -4.88 12.93 -17.30
CA PHE A 681 -5.03 11.71 -18.07
C PHE A 681 -4.50 10.51 -17.28
N GLN A 682 -3.35 10.62 -16.62
CA GLN A 682 -2.82 9.55 -15.76
C GLN A 682 -3.78 9.14 -14.64
N ALA A 683 -4.65 10.05 -14.17
CA ALA A 683 -5.66 9.72 -13.15
C ALA A 683 -6.83 8.87 -13.70
N ILE A 684 -7.05 8.86 -15.02
CA ILE A 684 -8.20 8.19 -15.68
C ILE A 684 -8.28 6.69 -15.32
N PRO A 685 -7.21 5.88 -15.43
CA PRO A 685 -7.29 4.45 -15.08
C PRO A 685 -7.77 4.22 -13.65
N TYR A 686 -7.36 5.05 -12.69
CA TYR A 686 -7.74 4.94 -11.28
C TYR A 686 -9.21 5.30 -11.07
N VAL A 687 -9.64 6.45 -11.61
CA VAL A 687 -11.03 6.93 -11.51
C VAL A 687 -11.98 5.96 -12.18
N LEU A 688 -11.63 5.47 -13.38
CA LEU A 688 -12.43 4.47 -14.10
C LEU A 688 -12.47 3.14 -13.37
N THR A 689 -11.39 2.71 -12.70
CA THR A 689 -11.40 1.47 -11.90
C THR A 689 -12.33 1.58 -10.70
N ILE A 690 -12.31 2.72 -9.98
CA ILE A 690 -13.25 3.00 -8.89
C ILE A 690 -14.69 3.01 -9.40
N GLY A 691 -14.94 3.72 -10.51
CA GLY A 691 -16.25 3.80 -11.16
C GLY A 691 -16.75 2.43 -11.60
N ALA A 692 -15.91 1.65 -12.30
CA ALA A 692 -16.21 0.29 -12.73
C ALA A 692 -16.57 -0.59 -11.53
N GLY A 693 -15.84 -0.51 -10.42
CA GLY A 693 -16.21 -1.15 -9.16
C GLY A 693 -17.60 -0.71 -8.68
N ALA A 694 -17.87 0.59 -8.62
CA ALA A 694 -19.14 1.14 -8.17
C ALA A 694 -20.35 0.66 -9.01
N PHE A 695 -20.16 0.46 -10.33
CA PHE A 695 -21.21 0.01 -11.27
C PHE A 695 -21.33 -1.51 -11.39
N LEU A 696 -20.21 -2.24 -11.33
CA LEU A 696 -20.14 -3.69 -11.49
C LEU A 696 -20.35 -4.45 -10.17
N GLY A 697 -20.27 -3.76 -9.02
CA GLY A 697 -20.35 -4.30 -7.66
C GLY A 697 -21.42 -5.36 -7.48
N LYS A 698 -21.04 -6.62 -7.72
CA LYS A 698 -21.67 -7.81 -7.14
C LYS A 698 -21.06 -8.01 -5.74
N ARG A 699 -21.69 -8.85 -4.91
CA ARG A 699 -21.11 -9.28 -3.63
C ARG A 699 -19.70 -9.85 -3.87
N VAL A 700 -18.69 -9.05 -3.55
CA VAL A 700 -17.30 -9.45 -3.44
C VAL A 700 -17.25 -10.56 -2.40
N ARG A 701 -16.66 -11.72 -2.74
CA ARG A 701 -16.55 -12.85 -1.82
C ARG A 701 -15.07 -13.11 -1.54
N PRO A 702 -14.46 -12.40 -0.58
CA PRO A 702 -13.11 -12.72 -0.15
C PRO A 702 -13.06 -14.14 0.43
N PRO A 703 -11.90 -14.83 0.37
CA PRO A 703 -11.68 -16.07 1.09
C PRO A 703 -12.03 -15.89 2.58
N LYS A 704 -12.85 -16.79 3.14
CA LYS A 704 -13.41 -16.58 4.50
C LYS A 704 -12.36 -16.52 5.60
N ALA A 705 -11.20 -17.17 5.41
CA ALA A 705 -10.12 -17.17 6.37
C ALA A 705 -9.10 -16.04 6.14
N LEU A 706 -9.33 -15.16 5.14
CA LEU A 706 -8.51 -13.97 4.94
C LEU A 706 -8.53 -13.11 6.21
N LEU A 707 -7.38 -12.52 6.56
CA LEU A 707 -7.19 -11.73 7.78
C LEU A 707 -7.32 -12.50 9.11
N THR A 708 -7.59 -13.81 9.07
CA THR A 708 -7.72 -14.64 10.28
C THR A 708 -6.49 -15.52 10.49
N PRO A 709 -5.83 -15.44 11.67
CA PRO A 709 -4.74 -16.34 11.99
C PRO A 709 -5.28 -17.76 12.18
N TYR A 710 -4.60 -18.74 11.59
CA TYR A 710 -4.90 -20.14 11.82
C TYR A 710 -4.12 -20.66 13.04
N ARG A 711 -4.78 -21.42 13.90
CA ARG A 711 -4.15 -22.17 15.00
C ARG A 711 -4.69 -23.59 15.00
N ARG A 712 -3.78 -24.56 15.11
CA ARG A 712 -4.11 -25.97 15.21
C ARG A 712 -4.71 -26.26 16.59
N GLU A 713 -5.84 -26.98 16.62
CA GLU A 713 -6.46 -27.39 17.88
C GLU A 713 -5.51 -28.36 18.61
N GLY A 714 -5.01 -27.95 19.79
CA GLY A 714 -4.03 -28.69 20.58
C GLY A 714 -2.67 -28.01 20.79
N ASN A 715 -2.42 -26.84 20.18
CA ASN A 715 -1.22 -26.01 20.38
C ASN A 715 -1.52 -24.64 21.00
#